data_AF-A0A8C5TAE5-F1
#
_entry.id   AF-A0A8C5TAE5-F1
#
_cell.length_a   1.000
_cell.length_b   1.000
_cell.length_c   1.000
_cell.angle_alpha   90.00
_cell.angle_beta   90.00
_cell.angle_gamma   90.00
#
_symmetry.space_group_name_H-M   'P 1'
#
loop_
_entity.id
_entity.type
_entity.pdbx_description
1 polymer ?
#
loop_
_entity_poly.entity_id
_entity_poly.type
_entity_poly.pdbx_seq_one_letter_code
_entity_poly.pdbx_strand_id
1 'polypeptide(L)'
;MSNQTNFLLLLDEQESVQKRTFTKWINTHLAKRNPPMLVNDLFEDIKDGVMLIALLEVLSGQKLPCEQGRQLKRIHWVANIGTALKFLEGRRIKLVNINSTDIADGRPSIVLGLVWTIILYFQIEELTSNLPQLQPLSSSASSVESVVSSETASPPSKRKVVTKVQGSARKALLKWLQYTAAKQTGIEIKDFGQSWRSGVAFHSVIHAIRPDLVDMEKVRGRSNRENLEEAFTIAEAELGIPRLLDPEDVDVEKPDEKSIMTYVAQFLKYYPDPHHTVTDVPENDVSFSYNWDNCKSVKEDRLVLRDLKVWADQFERDIARAQVAETSLQEKYQSFKHFRVQYEVKRKQFELATQSVRKDGKLSLDQAVVKQAWERVSSRMLDWHIHLDKSLPAPLGTIGAWLYRAESALREEVTVQQAHEETANTIHRKLEQHKDLLKSIDGHKKAFHEIHRTRSVNGVPVPHDQLEDMADRFNFVVSSSELHLLKMEFLELKYRLLSLLVFAESKLKSWIIKYGRRESVELLLQNYISVIENSKFFEQYEVTYQILKRAAEMYAKANGSVEEVESVMKFMSDTTAQWRNLSVEVRSVRSMLEEVIANWDRYSSTVAGLQAWLEDAEKMLNQPEHSKKDFFRHLPHWIQQHTAMNDAGNFLIETCDETISRDLKQQLLLLNGRWRELFMQVKQYARADELDKIKKEYVDGIAHLTAFIDGSNKKFSTPVEVSFLDVKTFVQDLEVSFFL
;
A
#
# COMPACT_ATOMS: atom_id res chain seq x y z
N MET A 1 35.43 27.99 -0.62
CA MET A 1 35.74 26.61 -1.05
C MET A 1 36.01 25.68 0.14
N SER A 2 36.75 26.10 1.17
CA SER A 2 37.06 25.30 2.38
C SER A 2 35.84 24.71 3.13
N ASN A 3 34.77 25.48 3.34
CA ASN A 3 33.59 24.99 4.07
C ASN A 3 32.77 23.92 3.31
N GLN A 4 32.79 23.94 1.98
CA GLN A 4 32.05 22.98 1.16
C GLN A 4 32.82 21.66 1.03
N THR A 5 34.15 21.72 0.97
CA THR A 5 35.04 20.55 1.03
C THR A 5 34.99 19.88 2.41
N ASN A 6 35.02 20.65 3.50
CA ASN A 6 34.89 20.08 4.86
C ASN A 6 33.51 19.43 5.10
N PHE A 7 32.44 19.99 4.53
CA PHE A 7 31.10 19.40 4.63
C PHE A 7 30.97 18.09 3.83
N LEU A 8 31.57 18.02 2.64
CA LEU A 8 31.60 16.80 1.82
C LEU A 8 32.45 15.70 2.46
N LEU A 9 33.61 16.05 3.04
CA LEU A 9 34.46 15.10 3.78
C LEU A 9 33.74 14.54 5.01
N LEU A 10 33.06 15.39 5.78
CA LEU A 10 32.31 14.95 6.96
C LEU A 10 31.11 14.04 6.60
N LEU A 11 30.45 14.28 5.46
CA LEU A 11 29.40 13.40 4.96
C LEU A 11 29.95 12.03 4.52
N ASP A 12 31.10 12.02 3.85
CA ASP A 12 31.76 10.80 3.38
C ASP A 12 32.24 9.94 4.56
N GLU A 13 32.79 10.57 5.60
CA GLU A 13 33.17 9.89 6.84
C GLU A 13 31.95 9.28 7.57
N GLN A 14 30.85 10.03 7.70
CA GLN A 14 29.62 9.52 8.31
C GLN A 14 29.00 8.37 7.49
N GLU A 15 29.06 8.45 6.17
CA GLU A 15 28.61 7.39 5.26
C GLU A 15 29.44 6.10 5.44
N SER A 16 30.76 6.25 5.58
CA SER A 16 31.70 5.14 5.82
C SER A 16 31.45 4.45 7.17
N VAL A 17 31.25 5.22 8.23
CA VAL A 17 30.90 4.70 9.57
C VAL A 17 29.55 3.98 9.55
N GLN A 18 28.53 4.56 8.92
CA GLN A 18 27.23 3.90 8.75
C GLN A 18 27.37 2.59 7.96
N LYS A 19 28.14 2.60 6.87
CA LYS A 19 28.40 1.39 6.06
C LYS A 19 28.99 0.29 6.93
N ARG A 20 30.06 0.56 7.69
CA ARG A 20 30.69 -0.43 8.60
C ARG A 20 29.70 -0.96 9.63
N THR A 21 29.02 -0.06 10.35
CA THR A 21 28.09 -0.40 11.43
C THR A 21 26.92 -1.24 10.91
N PHE A 22 26.32 -0.83 9.80
CA PHE A 22 25.19 -1.54 9.18
C PHE A 22 25.62 -2.88 8.59
N THR A 23 26.84 -2.98 8.03
CA THR A 23 27.39 -4.25 7.55
C THR A 23 27.55 -5.25 8.71
N LYS A 24 28.20 -4.83 9.82
CA LYS A 24 28.33 -5.64 11.03
C LYS A 24 26.96 -6.06 11.56
N TRP A 25 26.00 -5.12 11.60
CA TRP A 25 24.63 -5.38 12.05
C TRP A 25 23.92 -6.44 11.20
N ILE A 26 23.95 -6.31 9.86
CA ILE A 26 23.36 -7.29 8.94
C ILE A 26 23.97 -8.66 9.17
N ASN A 27 25.30 -8.73 9.32
CA ASN A 27 26.03 -9.97 9.55
C ASN A 27 25.64 -10.65 10.88
N THR A 28 25.32 -9.90 11.93
CA THR A 28 24.81 -10.50 13.20
C THR A 28 23.49 -11.26 13.03
N HIS A 29 22.69 -10.90 12.02
CA HIS A 29 21.43 -11.58 11.69
C HIS A 29 21.63 -12.68 10.65
N LEU A 30 22.37 -12.40 9.56
CA LEU A 30 22.62 -13.39 8.51
C LEU A 30 23.45 -14.59 8.98
N ALA A 31 24.27 -14.43 10.02
CA ALA A 31 24.96 -15.54 10.68
C ALA A 31 23.99 -16.57 11.30
N LYS A 32 22.74 -16.20 11.60
CA LYS A 32 21.71 -17.09 12.17
C LYS A 32 20.96 -17.89 11.11
N ARG A 33 21.16 -17.58 9.82
CA ARG A 33 20.54 -18.30 8.70
C ARG A 33 21.24 -19.64 8.48
N ASN A 34 20.52 -20.61 7.92
CA ASN A 34 21.10 -21.87 7.45
C ASN A 34 20.88 -22.06 5.93
N PRO A 35 21.93 -22.03 5.09
CA PRO A 35 23.33 -21.74 5.44
C PRO A 35 23.54 -20.25 5.78
N PRO A 36 24.56 -19.92 6.60
CA PRO A 36 24.87 -18.54 6.95
C PRO A 36 25.35 -17.75 5.73
N MET A 37 25.09 -16.45 5.74
CA MET A 37 25.53 -15.52 4.70
C MET A 37 26.35 -14.39 5.32
N LEU A 38 27.26 -13.82 4.53
CA LEU A 38 28.15 -12.74 4.97
C LEU A 38 28.17 -11.64 3.91
N VAL A 39 27.90 -10.42 4.35
CA VAL A 39 28.11 -9.18 3.57
C VAL A 39 29.53 -8.69 3.82
N ASN A 40 30.31 -8.52 2.75
CA ASN A 40 31.66 -7.95 2.80
C ASN A 40 31.62 -6.47 2.40
N ASP A 41 30.97 -6.16 1.27
CA ASP A 41 30.71 -4.79 0.84
C ASP A 41 29.21 -4.56 0.67
N LEU A 42 28.62 -3.81 1.61
CA LEU A 42 27.20 -3.51 1.62
C LEU A 42 26.65 -2.94 0.31
N PHE A 43 27.41 -2.13 -0.42
CA PHE A 43 26.91 -1.46 -1.63
C PHE A 43 26.98 -2.37 -2.86
N GLU A 44 27.85 -3.37 -2.86
CA GLU A 44 27.96 -4.34 -3.94
C GLU A 44 27.10 -5.59 -3.66
N ASP A 45 27.18 -6.15 -2.46
CA ASP A 45 26.57 -7.43 -2.10
C ASP A 45 25.04 -7.37 -1.97
N ILE A 46 24.46 -6.17 -1.88
CA ILE A 46 23.00 -5.98 -1.80
C ILE A 46 22.33 -5.82 -3.17
N LYS A 47 23.11 -5.59 -4.24
CA LYS A 47 22.59 -5.19 -5.57
C LYS A 47 21.66 -6.21 -6.19
N ASP A 48 21.87 -7.51 -5.94
CA ASP A 48 21.05 -8.58 -6.50
C ASP A 48 19.74 -8.85 -5.72
N GLY A 49 19.57 -8.18 -4.57
CA GLY A 49 18.43 -8.30 -3.67
C GLY A 49 18.38 -9.59 -2.84
N VAL A 50 19.29 -10.54 -3.03
CA VAL A 50 19.23 -11.85 -2.36
C VAL A 50 19.54 -11.71 -0.87
N MET A 51 20.61 -10.98 -0.53
CA MET A 51 20.97 -10.74 0.89
C MET A 51 19.93 -9.89 1.60
N LEU A 52 19.32 -8.93 0.89
CA LEU A 52 18.24 -8.10 1.42
C LEU A 52 16.99 -8.94 1.75
N ILE A 53 16.58 -9.82 0.84
CA ILE A 53 15.47 -10.75 1.09
C ILE A 53 15.82 -11.65 2.28
N ALA A 54 17.00 -12.27 2.28
CA ALA A 54 17.42 -13.17 3.36
C ALA A 54 17.43 -12.49 4.73
N LEU A 55 17.89 -11.24 4.80
CA LEU A 55 17.84 -10.42 6.00
C LEU A 55 16.40 -10.22 6.48
N LEU A 56 15.49 -9.85 5.58
CA LEU A 56 14.08 -9.67 5.91
C LEU A 56 13.42 -10.99 6.34
N GLU A 57 13.81 -12.14 5.78
CA GLU A 57 13.34 -13.45 6.26
C GLU A 57 13.78 -13.71 7.70
N VAL A 58 15.06 -13.46 8.02
CA VAL A 58 15.60 -13.67 9.37
C VAL A 58 14.94 -12.73 10.38
N LEU A 59 14.78 -11.45 10.03
CA LEU A 59 14.17 -10.46 10.91
C LEU A 59 12.67 -10.70 11.12
N SER A 60 11.97 -11.18 10.10
CA SER A 60 10.51 -11.35 10.14
C SER A 60 10.01 -12.75 10.47
N GLY A 61 10.88 -13.76 10.35
CA GLY A 61 10.52 -15.18 10.42
C GLY A 61 9.63 -15.66 9.26
N GLN A 62 9.46 -14.86 8.20
CA GLN A 62 8.62 -15.20 7.04
C GLN A 62 9.49 -15.55 5.83
N LYS A 63 9.04 -16.52 5.03
CA LYS A 63 9.69 -16.83 3.74
C LYS A 63 9.20 -15.89 2.66
N LEU A 64 10.13 -15.38 1.85
CA LEU A 64 9.86 -14.40 0.81
C LEU A 64 10.22 -14.97 -0.56
N PRO A 65 9.41 -14.68 -1.60
CA PRO A 65 9.76 -15.06 -2.97
C PRO A 65 11.11 -14.46 -3.36
N CYS A 66 12.02 -15.30 -3.86
CA CYS A 66 13.33 -14.89 -4.32
C CYS A 66 13.60 -15.59 -5.65
N GLU A 67 13.87 -14.80 -6.69
CA GLU A 67 14.39 -15.33 -7.95
C GLU A 67 15.78 -15.90 -7.70
N GLN A 68 15.98 -17.18 -8.05
CA GLN A 68 17.22 -17.92 -7.86
C GLN A 68 17.73 -18.48 -9.18
N GLY A 69 19.04 -18.44 -9.43
CA GLY A 69 19.63 -19.00 -10.64
C GLY A 69 21.15 -18.86 -10.69
N ARG A 70 21.82 -19.65 -11.54
CA ARG A 70 23.29 -19.65 -11.68
C ARG A 70 23.88 -18.32 -12.20
N GLN A 71 23.06 -17.48 -12.85
CA GLN A 71 23.44 -16.20 -13.46
C GLN A 71 22.27 -15.21 -13.33
N LEU A 72 22.21 -14.45 -12.23
CA LEU A 72 21.20 -13.39 -12.06
C LEU A 72 21.56 -12.19 -12.95
N LYS A 73 20.61 -11.72 -13.75
CA LYS A 73 20.73 -10.49 -14.56
C LYS A 73 20.06 -9.35 -13.83
N ARG A 74 20.39 -8.11 -14.20
CA ARG A 74 19.84 -6.88 -13.60
C ARG A 74 18.31 -6.86 -13.47
N ILE A 75 17.57 -7.45 -14.41
CA ILE A 75 16.11 -7.55 -14.31
C ILE A 75 15.65 -8.40 -13.12
N HIS A 76 16.37 -9.48 -12.80
CA HIS A 76 16.11 -10.32 -11.62
C HIS A 76 16.50 -9.60 -10.33
N TRP A 77 17.58 -8.79 -10.36
CA TRP A 77 17.99 -7.97 -9.22
C TRP A 77 16.89 -6.98 -8.82
N VAL A 78 16.39 -6.23 -9.81
CA VAL A 78 15.30 -5.27 -9.62
C VAL A 78 14.02 -5.97 -9.15
N ALA A 79 13.73 -7.18 -9.64
CA ALA A 79 12.59 -7.98 -9.18
C ALA A 79 12.74 -8.43 -7.70
N ASN A 80 13.90 -8.97 -7.31
CA ASN A 80 14.19 -9.36 -5.93
C ASN A 80 14.12 -8.18 -4.96
N ILE A 81 14.74 -7.05 -5.32
CA ILE A 81 14.65 -5.82 -4.53
C ILE A 81 13.18 -5.36 -4.49
N GLY A 82 12.45 -5.42 -5.60
CA GLY A 82 11.03 -5.11 -5.66
C GLY A 82 10.19 -5.94 -4.69
N THR A 83 10.50 -7.24 -4.53
CA THR A 83 9.86 -8.10 -3.52
C THR A 83 10.17 -7.63 -2.10
N ALA A 84 11.43 -7.31 -1.81
CA ALA A 84 11.84 -6.78 -0.51
C ALA A 84 11.14 -5.45 -0.17
N LEU A 85 11.06 -4.51 -1.12
CA LEU A 85 10.40 -3.22 -0.91
C LEU A 85 8.88 -3.40 -0.72
N LYS A 86 8.22 -4.23 -1.54
CA LYS A 86 6.79 -4.56 -1.37
C LYS A 86 6.49 -5.18 -0.01
N PHE A 87 7.39 -6.02 0.50
CA PHE A 87 7.25 -6.60 1.84
C PHE A 87 7.28 -5.53 2.94
N LEU A 88 8.21 -4.58 2.85
CA LEU A 88 8.29 -3.46 3.78
C LEU A 88 7.05 -2.55 3.70
N GLU A 89 6.59 -2.24 2.48
CA GLU A 89 5.35 -1.47 2.26
C GLU A 89 4.10 -2.18 2.79
N GLY A 90 4.02 -3.51 2.64
CA GLY A 90 2.95 -4.34 3.21
C GLY A 90 2.88 -4.27 4.74
N ARG A 91 4.01 -3.98 5.41
CA ARG A 91 4.08 -3.70 6.85
C ARG A 91 3.83 -2.23 7.21
N ARG A 92 3.36 -1.43 6.26
CA ARG A 92 3.09 0.02 6.37
C ARG A 92 4.34 0.86 6.64
N ILE A 93 5.52 0.37 6.26
CA ILE A 93 6.78 1.12 6.34
C ILE A 93 6.84 2.07 5.15
N LYS A 94 7.11 3.36 5.40
CA LYS A 94 7.19 4.37 4.34
C LYS A 94 8.59 4.41 3.74
N LEU A 95 8.69 4.09 2.46
CA LEU A 95 9.93 4.11 1.67
C LEU A 95 9.99 5.41 0.84
N VAL A 96 10.38 6.53 1.47
CA VAL A 96 10.45 7.82 0.78
C VAL A 96 11.74 7.91 -0.03
N ASN A 97 11.62 8.10 -1.35
CA ASN A 97 12.75 8.23 -2.29
C ASN A 97 13.68 6.99 -2.35
N ILE A 98 13.15 5.78 -2.15
CA ILE A 98 13.89 4.53 -2.28
C ILE A 98 13.27 3.71 -3.41
N ASN A 99 13.95 3.59 -4.54
CA ASN A 99 13.50 2.77 -5.68
C ASN A 99 14.37 1.52 -5.85
N SER A 100 13.80 0.47 -6.43
CA SER A 100 14.51 -0.80 -6.66
C SER A 100 15.70 -0.68 -7.62
N THR A 101 15.61 0.19 -8.63
CA THR A 101 16.70 0.43 -9.60
C THR A 101 17.95 1.02 -8.93
N ASP A 102 17.73 1.89 -7.95
CA ASP A 102 18.78 2.63 -7.27
C ASP A 102 19.59 1.77 -6.30
N ILE A 103 18.92 0.80 -5.69
CA ILE A 103 19.54 -0.24 -4.86
C ILE A 103 20.29 -1.23 -5.75
N ALA A 104 19.71 -1.59 -6.92
CA ALA A 104 20.39 -2.46 -7.90
C ALA A 104 21.64 -1.79 -8.50
N ASP A 105 21.71 -0.45 -8.47
CA ASP A 105 22.90 0.34 -8.82
C ASP A 105 23.88 0.51 -7.66
N GLY A 106 23.52 0.09 -6.44
CA GLY A 106 24.35 0.22 -5.24
C GLY A 106 24.56 1.66 -4.80
N ARG A 107 23.59 2.56 -5.05
CA ARG A 107 23.72 3.98 -4.67
C ARG A 107 23.85 4.13 -3.14
N PRO A 108 24.99 4.58 -2.60
CA PRO A 108 25.30 4.47 -1.17
C PRO A 108 24.25 5.06 -0.22
N SER A 109 23.87 6.33 -0.45
CA SER A 109 22.90 7.04 0.38
C SER A 109 21.51 6.38 0.43
N ILE A 110 21.11 5.71 -0.65
CA ILE A 110 19.82 5.01 -0.73
C ILE A 110 19.90 3.64 -0.07
N VAL A 111 21.01 2.90 -0.28
CA VAL A 111 21.25 1.63 0.41
C VAL A 111 21.27 1.84 1.92
N LEU A 112 22.01 2.84 2.41
CA LEU A 112 22.04 3.18 3.84
C LEU A 112 20.68 3.67 4.34
N GLY A 113 19.96 4.46 3.53
CA GLY A 113 18.60 4.89 3.85
C GLY A 113 17.62 3.72 4.04
N LEU A 114 17.70 2.73 3.15
CA LEU A 114 16.90 1.51 3.24
C LEU A 114 17.28 0.68 4.47
N VAL A 115 18.56 0.39 4.67
CA VAL A 115 19.01 -0.43 5.80
C VAL A 115 18.68 0.25 7.14
N TRP A 116 18.85 1.57 7.23
CA TRP A 116 18.39 2.34 8.39
C TRP A 116 16.90 2.19 8.63
N THR A 117 16.08 2.22 7.58
CA THR A 117 14.62 2.07 7.70
C THR A 117 14.27 0.67 8.25
N ILE A 118 15.00 -0.36 7.84
CA ILE A 118 14.87 -1.73 8.35
C ILE A 118 15.29 -1.81 9.82
N ILE A 119 16.44 -1.25 10.20
CA ILE A 119 16.93 -1.21 11.60
C ILE A 119 15.94 -0.46 12.49
N LEU A 120 15.48 0.71 12.05
CA LEU A 120 14.55 1.55 12.80
C LEU A 120 13.28 0.77 13.11
N TYR A 121 12.72 0.05 12.13
CA TYR A 121 11.48 -0.70 12.31
C TYR A 121 11.67 -2.00 13.11
N PHE A 122 12.55 -2.89 12.65
CA PHE A 122 12.71 -4.26 13.18
C PHE A 122 13.56 -4.36 14.44
N GLN A 123 14.25 -3.29 14.84
CA GLN A 123 14.99 -3.26 16.10
C GLN A 123 14.47 -2.16 17.01
N ILE A 124 14.52 -0.90 16.57
CA ILE A 124 14.33 0.21 17.51
C ILE A 124 12.85 0.42 17.86
N GLU A 125 11.97 0.51 16.87
CA GLU A 125 10.52 0.66 17.07
C GLU A 125 9.93 -0.56 17.77
N GLU A 126 10.31 -1.77 17.37
CA GLU A 126 9.86 -3.00 18.02
C GLU A 126 10.22 -3.02 19.51
N LEU A 127 11.49 -2.78 19.87
CA LEU A 127 11.95 -2.77 21.26
C LEU A 127 11.30 -1.66 22.08
N THR A 128 11.23 -0.45 21.54
CA THR A 128 10.72 0.71 22.29
C THR A 128 9.20 0.72 22.43
N SER A 129 8.47 0.07 21.53
CA SER A 129 7.01 -0.08 21.65
C SER A 129 6.59 -0.97 22.83
N ASN A 130 7.49 -1.80 23.35
CA ASN A 130 7.26 -2.73 24.44
C ASN A 130 7.69 -2.18 25.80
N LEU A 131 8.28 -0.97 25.84
CA LEU A 131 8.59 -0.30 27.10
C LEU A 131 7.30 0.18 27.79
N PRO A 132 7.12 -0.07 29.10
CA PRO A 132 6.04 0.55 29.87
C PRO A 132 6.08 2.06 29.69
N GLN A 133 4.92 2.73 29.62
CA GLN A 133 4.86 4.19 29.64
C GLN A 133 5.40 4.68 30.99
N LEU A 134 6.72 4.91 31.07
CA LEU A 134 7.35 5.54 32.22
C LEU A 134 6.71 6.92 32.38
N GLN A 135 5.87 7.10 33.39
CA GLN A 135 5.35 8.43 33.74
C GLN A 135 6.54 9.33 34.10
N PRO A 136 6.56 10.59 33.66
CA PRO A 136 7.57 11.53 34.15
C PRO A 136 7.28 11.79 35.62
N LEU A 137 8.23 11.41 36.50
CA LEU A 137 8.28 11.92 37.86
C LEU A 137 8.50 13.44 37.79
N SER A 138 7.49 14.14 38.29
CA SER A 138 7.33 15.56 38.57
C SER A 138 8.55 16.50 38.44
N SER A 139 8.29 17.65 37.79
CA SER A 139 8.78 18.94 38.29
C SER A 139 7.65 19.97 38.19
N SER A 140 7.15 20.36 39.36
CA SER A 140 6.18 21.40 39.61
C SER A 140 6.59 22.75 39.02
N ALA A 141 5.65 23.46 38.40
CA ALA A 141 5.55 24.92 38.45
C ALA A 141 4.09 25.33 38.17
N SER A 142 3.68 26.36 38.88
CA SER A 142 2.32 26.81 39.18
C SER A 142 1.54 27.47 38.03
N SER A 143 0.21 27.32 38.11
CA SER A 143 -0.85 28.36 38.01
C SER A 143 -0.59 29.61 37.16
N VAL A 144 -1.41 29.87 36.14
CA VAL A 144 -2.63 30.71 36.23
C VAL A 144 -3.41 30.67 34.90
N GLU A 145 -4.71 30.86 35.05
CA GLU A 145 -5.77 30.87 34.06
C GLU A 145 -5.85 32.21 33.31
N SER A 146 -6.22 32.20 32.01
CA SER A 146 -7.09 33.24 31.42
C SER A 146 -7.48 32.96 29.97
N VAL A 147 -8.80 33.04 29.76
CA VAL A 147 -9.54 33.20 28.51
C VAL A 147 -9.39 34.63 27.98
N VAL A 148 -9.13 34.82 26.67
CA VAL A 148 -9.69 35.89 25.81
C VAL A 148 -9.58 35.48 24.34
N SER A 149 -10.69 35.60 23.61
CA SER A 149 -10.83 35.50 22.15
C SER A 149 -10.34 36.76 21.43
N SER A 150 -9.73 36.64 20.24
CA SER A 150 -10.05 37.50 19.08
C SER A 150 -9.35 37.04 17.81
N GLU A 151 -10.10 37.17 16.71
CA GLU A 151 -9.74 36.90 15.32
C GLU A 151 -8.74 37.93 14.76
N THR A 152 -7.95 37.53 13.77
CA THR A 152 -7.61 38.34 12.57
C THR A 152 -6.93 37.46 11.51
N ALA A 153 -7.11 37.83 10.25
CA ALA A 153 -6.98 36.99 9.07
C ALA A 153 -5.62 37.10 8.31
N SER A 154 -5.19 35.94 7.75
CA SER A 154 -4.42 35.70 6.50
C SER A 154 -2.91 36.06 6.42
N PRO A 155 -2.09 35.43 5.51
CA PRO A 155 -2.29 34.30 4.58
C PRO A 155 -1.28 33.12 4.72
N PRO A 156 -1.43 31.98 4.00
CA PRO A 156 -0.76 30.72 4.32
C PRO A 156 0.63 30.58 3.69
N SER A 157 1.66 30.40 4.52
CA SER A 157 2.97 29.91 4.08
C SER A 157 3.00 28.39 4.07
N LYS A 158 3.33 27.83 2.89
CA LYS A 158 3.52 26.42 2.53
C LYS A 158 3.96 25.54 3.71
N ARG A 159 3.02 24.78 4.29
CA ARG A 159 3.34 23.73 5.27
C ARG A 159 3.96 22.53 4.55
N LYS A 160 5.25 22.30 4.83
CA LYS A 160 5.88 20.98 4.70
C LYS A 160 5.03 19.98 5.49
N VAL A 161 4.61 18.90 4.82
CA VAL A 161 4.00 17.73 5.45
C VAL A 161 5.05 17.10 6.36
N VAL A 162 4.95 17.34 7.67
CA VAL A 162 5.76 16.66 8.68
C VAL A 162 5.06 15.36 9.06
N THR A 163 5.67 14.24 8.68
CA THR A 163 5.29 12.86 8.99
C THR A 163 5.42 12.59 10.50
N LYS A 164 4.29 12.41 11.18
CA LYS A 164 4.15 12.33 12.65
C LYS A 164 4.60 11.00 13.31
N VAL A 165 5.42 10.16 12.66
CA VAL A 165 5.74 8.80 13.17
C VAL A 165 7.19 8.65 13.67
N GLN A 166 8.16 9.33 13.07
CA GLN A 166 9.59 9.09 13.31
C GLN A 166 10.12 9.57 14.69
N GLY A 167 9.34 10.38 15.42
CA GLY A 167 9.76 11.00 16.68
C GLY A 167 9.55 10.16 17.95
N SER A 168 8.69 9.12 17.92
CA SER A 168 8.33 8.39 19.14
C SER A 168 9.40 7.40 19.60
N ALA A 169 9.90 6.56 18.70
CA ALA A 169 10.86 5.50 19.04
C ALA A 169 12.22 6.04 19.47
N ARG A 170 12.75 7.04 18.74
CA ARG A 170 13.98 7.74 19.13
C ARG A 170 13.87 8.34 20.54
N LYS A 171 12.73 8.99 20.84
CA LYS A 171 12.49 9.60 22.16
C LYS A 171 12.34 8.56 23.26
N ALA A 172 11.68 7.44 22.97
CA ALA A 172 11.53 6.34 23.91
C ALA A 172 12.87 5.67 24.23
N LEU A 173 13.70 5.40 23.20
CA LEU A 173 15.05 4.86 23.38
C LEU A 173 15.93 5.82 24.21
N LEU A 174 15.90 7.11 23.89
CA LEU A 174 16.66 8.12 24.65
C LEU A 174 16.20 8.17 26.11
N LYS A 175 14.89 8.14 26.36
CA LYS A 175 14.32 8.14 27.72
C LYS A 175 14.73 6.90 28.50
N TRP A 176 14.74 5.73 27.86
CA TRP A 176 15.22 4.50 28.48
C TRP A 176 16.70 4.62 28.86
N LEU A 177 17.56 5.07 27.94
CA LEU A 177 18.99 5.27 28.23
C LEU A 177 19.23 6.28 29.35
N GLN A 178 18.49 7.38 29.38
CA GLN A 178 18.53 8.36 30.46
C GLN A 178 18.14 7.73 31.79
N TYR A 179 17.07 6.94 31.83
CA TYR A 179 16.62 6.25 33.04
C TYR A 179 17.65 5.20 33.51
N THR A 180 18.16 4.38 32.60
CA THR A 180 19.17 3.35 32.88
C THR A 180 20.45 3.98 33.43
N ALA A 181 20.93 5.07 32.82
CA ALA A 181 22.16 5.76 33.26
C ALA A 181 21.95 6.70 34.47
N ALA A 182 20.71 7.05 34.83
CA ALA A 182 20.39 8.09 35.82
C ALA A 182 20.91 7.85 37.25
N LYS A 183 21.25 6.60 37.62
CA LYS A 183 21.81 6.30 38.95
C LYS A 183 23.19 6.94 39.16
N GLN A 184 23.88 7.34 38.10
CA GLN A 184 25.19 7.96 38.20
C GLN A 184 25.10 9.48 38.23
N THR A 185 25.60 10.08 39.31
CA THR A 185 25.60 11.53 39.49
C THR A 185 26.52 12.20 38.45
N GLY A 186 25.93 13.12 37.67
CA GLY A 186 26.66 14.02 36.76
C GLY A 186 26.87 13.54 35.32
N ILE A 187 26.16 12.53 34.84
CA ILE A 187 26.22 12.07 33.44
C ILE A 187 24.87 12.30 32.76
N GLU A 188 24.83 13.23 31.80
CA GLU A 188 23.60 13.60 31.08
C GLU A 188 23.65 13.11 29.63
N ILE A 189 22.84 12.10 29.28
CA ILE A 189 22.66 11.63 27.91
C ILE A 189 21.60 12.50 27.22
N LYS A 190 22.00 13.41 26.33
CA LYS A 190 21.09 14.38 25.67
C LYS A 190 20.73 14.01 24.24
N ASP A 191 21.59 13.22 23.60
CA ASP A 191 21.51 12.88 22.18
C ASP A 191 22.07 11.48 21.90
N PHE A 192 22.13 11.13 20.62
CA PHE A 192 22.82 9.93 20.13
C PHE A 192 24.15 10.30 19.44
N GLY A 193 24.71 11.47 19.75
CA GLY A 193 25.91 12.01 19.12
C GLY A 193 26.96 12.33 20.18
N GLN A 194 27.12 13.61 20.52
CA GLN A 194 28.17 14.09 21.43
C GLN A 194 28.16 13.42 22.80
N SER A 195 26.97 13.08 23.32
CA SER A 195 26.84 12.48 24.64
C SER A 195 27.60 11.14 24.77
N TRP A 196 27.90 10.49 23.64
CA TRP A 196 28.51 9.16 23.58
C TRP A 196 30.01 9.19 23.25
N ARG A 197 30.52 10.32 22.76
CA ARG A 197 31.89 10.46 22.26
C ARG A 197 32.95 10.09 23.29
N SER A 198 32.74 10.44 24.56
CA SER A 198 33.74 10.23 25.61
C SER A 198 33.84 8.78 26.10
N GLY A 199 32.95 7.90 25.65
CA GLY A 199 32.83 6.52 26.16
C GLY A 199 32.15 6.42 27.53
N VAL A 200 32.09 7.51 28.30
CA VAL A 200 31.51 7.56 29.65
C VAL A 200 30.05 7.11 29.68
N ALA A 201 29.24 7.50 28.68
CA ALA A 201 27.85 7.08 28.59
C ALA A 201 27.68 5.56 28.38
N PHE A 202 28.55 4.93 27.59
CA PHE A 202 28.54 3.46 27.43
C PHE A 202 28.86 2.76 28.74
N HIS A 203 29.93 3.21 29.42
CA HIS A 203 30.31 2.73 30.75
C HIS A 203 29.19 2.91 31.79
N SER A 204 28.46 4.03 31.72
CA SER A 204 27.31 4.28 32.62
C SER A 204 26.19 3.27 32.43
N VAL A 205 25.88 2.92 31.18
CA VAL A 205 24.86 1.90 30.86
C VAL A 205 25.34 0.51 31.28
N ILE A 206 26.62 0.16 31.02
CA ILE A 206 27.21 -1.11 31.45
C ILE A 206 27.18 -1.23 32.97
N HIS A 207 27.64 -0.22 33.70
CA HIS A 207 27.61 -0.17 35.16
C HIS A 207 26.18 -0.25 35.71
N ALA A 208 25.19 0.35 35.03
CA ALA A 208 23.81 0.25 35.45
C ALA A 208 23.23 -1.18 35.30
N ILE A 209 23.72 -1.94 34.32
CA ILE A 209 23.35 -3.35 34.09
C ILE A 209 24.09 -4.27 35.08
N ARG A 210 25.41 -4.07 35.22
CA ARG A 210 26.30 -4.85 36.08
C ARG A 210 27.40 -3.93 36.66
N PRO A 211 27.23 -3.41 37.90
CA PRO A 211 28.13 -2.44 38.50
C PRO A 211 29.59 -2.91 38.68
N ASP A 212 29.79 -4.21 38.92
CA ASP A 212 31.11 -4.83 39.17
C ASP A 212 32.06 -4.80 37.96
N LEU A 213 31.54 -4.57 36.75
CA LEU A 213 32.36 -4.55 35.54
C LEU A 213 33.08 -3.22 35.29
N VAL A 214 32.66 -2.13 35.95
CA VAL A 214 33.11 -0.78 35.60
C VAL A 214 33.49 0.03 36.83
N ASP A 215 34.68 0.60 36.81
CA ASP A 215 35.13 1.59 37.80
C ASP A 215 34.96 3.00 37.24
N MET A 216 33.85 3.66 37.60
CA MET A 216 33.48 4.96 37.04
C MET A 216 34.46 6.10 37.40
N GLU A 217 35.21 5.98 38.50
CA GLU A 217 36.23 6.97 38.87
C GLU A 217 37.42 6.92 37.89
N LYS A 218 37.83 5.71 37.47
CA LYS A 218 38.87 5.54 36.45
C LYS A 218 38.41 6.00 35.08
N VAL A 219 37.15 5.73 34.72
CA VAL A 219 36.58 6.12 33.41
C VAL A 219 36.61 7.64 33.20
N ARG A 220 36.40 8.45 34.26
CA ARG A 220 36.43 9.92 34.17
C ARG A 220 37.82 10.50 33.86
N GLY A 221 38.90 9.77 34.16
CA GLY A 221 40.28 10.22 33.99
C GLY A 221 40.99 9.70 32.72
N ARG A 222 40.35 8.81 31.95
CA ARG A 222 40.91 8.18 30.75
C ARG A 222 40.58 8.94 29.48
N SER A 223 41.32 8.67 28.41
CA SER A 223 40.99 9.23 27.09
C SER A 223 39.70 8.60 26.53
N ASN A 224 39.03 9.33 25.63
CA ASN A 224 37.82 8.84 24.95
C ASN A 224 38.06 7.47 24.28
N ARG A 225 39.20 7.32 23.61
CA ARG A 225 39.56 6.12 22.85
C ARG A 225 39.70 4.89 23.74
N GLU A 226 40.36 5.04 24.88
CA GLU A 226 40.52 3.96 25.87
C GLU A 226 39.16 3.57 26.47
N ASN A 227 38.34 4.57 26.83
CA ASN A 227 37.01 4.33 27.36
C ASN A 227 36.11 3.58 26.38
N LEU A 228 36.12 3.97 25.10
CA LEU A 228 35.33 3.32 24.06
C LEU A 228 35.78 1.88 23.80
N GLU A 229 37.10 1.64 23.67
CA GLU A 229 37.64 0.30 23.43
C GLU A 229 37.29 -0.65 24.58
N GLU A 230 37.46 -0.19 25.81
CA GLU A 230 37.13 -0.99 27.00
C GLU A 230 35.62 -1.22 27.11
N ALA A 231 34.79 -0.20 26.90
CA ALA A 231 33.33 -0.35 26.94
C ALA A 231 32.82 -1.37 25.91
N PHE A 232 33.35 -1.34 24.69
CA PHE A 232 32.98 -2.30 23.65
C PHE A 232 33.49 -3.71 23.95
N THR A 233 34.70 -3.83 24.51
CA THR A 233 35.28 -5.11 24.94
C THR A 233 34.46 -5.74 26.07
N ILE A 234 34.10 -4.96 27.10
CA ILE A 234 33.26 -5.43 28.21
C ILE A 234 31.87 -5.83 27.70
N ALA A 235 31.26 -5.02 26.84
CA ALA A 235 29.94 -5.32 26.29
C ALA A 235 29.93 -6.63 25.48
N GLU A 236 30.98 -6.92 24.71
CA GLU A 236 31.09 -8.16 23.94
C GLU A 236 31.41 -9.37 24.82
N ALA A 237 32.45 -9.28 25.65
CA ALA A 237 32.95 -10.40 26.45
C ALA A 237 32.04 -10.77 27.62
N GLU A 238 31.52 -9.77 28.34
CA GLU A 238 30.81 -9.98 29.62
C GLU A 238 29.29 -9.88 29.51
N LEU A 239 28.79 -9.15 28.50
CA LEU A 239 27.36 -8.93 28.25
C LEU A 239 26.83 -9.60 26.97
N GLY A 240 27.70 -10.16 26.13
CA GLY A 240 27.33 -10.84 24.88
C GLY A 240 26.70 -9.93 23.82
N ILE A 241 26.96 -8.62 23.88
CA ILE A 241 26.49 -7.62 22.93
C ILE A 241 27.52 -7.50 21.80
N PRO A 242 27.18 -7.89 20.55
CA PRO A 242 28.14 -7.84 19.44
C PRO A 242 28.65 -6.43 19.18
N ARG A 243 29.97 -6.29 19.02
CA ARG A 243 30.63 -5.02 18.73
C ARG A 243 30.30 -4.53 17.32
N LEU A 244 29.48 -3.48 17.20
CA LEU A 244 29.13 -2.88 15.90
C LEU A 244 29.93 -1.60 15.59
N LEU A 245 30.52 -0.97 16.60
CA LEU A 245 31.26 0.28 16.50
C LEU A 245 32.72 0.06 16.84
N ASP A 246 33.59 0.87 16.22
CA ASP A 246 35.01 0.96 16.56
C ASP A 246 35.26 2.31 17.27
N PRO A 247 36.22 2.41 18.22
CA PRO A 247 36.46 3.65 18.97
C PRO A 247 36.75 4.86 18.10
N GLU A 248 37.47 4.66 16.99
CA GLU A 248 37.78 5.70 16.00
C GLU A 248 36.55 6.22 15.25
N ASP A 249 35.47 5.44 15.18
CA ASP A 249 34.20 5.83 14.54
C ASP A 249 33.34 6.72 15.45
N VAL A 250 33.64 6.70 16.75
CA VAL A 250 32.89 7.42 17.79
C VAL A 250 33.69 8.61 18.35
N ASP A 251 35.01 8.52 18.46
CA ASP A 251 35.86 9.64 18.91
C ASP A 251 36.15 10.65 17.78
N VAL A 252 35.08 11.19 17.21
CA VAL A 252 35.11 12.21 16.15
C VAL A 252 34.31 13.45 16.58
N GLU A 253 34.53 14.59 15.91
CA GLU A 253 33.84 15.84 16.28
C GLU A 253 32.32 15.72 16.19
N LYS A 254 31.77 14.87 15.32
CA LYS A 254 30.32 14.65 15.20
C LYS A 254 29.98 13.19 14.91
N PRO A 255 29.83 12.34 15.96
CA PRO A 255 29.52 10.93 15.81
C PRO A 255 28.19 10.72 15.06
N ASP A 256 28.13 9.66 14.25
CA ASP A 256 26.92 9.35 13.49
C ASP A 256 25.81 8.80 14.39
N GLU A 257 24.71 9.55 14.49
CA GLU A 257 23.64 9.21 15.41
C GLU A 257 22.92 7.90 15.08
N LYS A 258 22.82 7.53 13.80
CA LYS A 258 22.16 6.29 13.40
C LYS A 258 22.98 5.08 13.83
N SER A 259 24.29 5.16 13.69
CA SER A 259 25.24 4.13 14.09
C SER A 259 25.25 3.94 15.60
N ILE A 260 25.29 5.05 16.37
CA ILE A 260 25.15 5.02 17.84
C ILE A 260 23.80 4.42 18.25
N MET A 261 22.68 4.89 17.67
CA MET A 261 21.33 4.35 17.94
C MET A 261 21.25 2.85 17.69
N THR A 262 21.86 2.37 16.59
CA THR A 262 21.88 0.96 16.23
C THR A 262 22.59 0.12 17.29
N TYR A 263 23.73 0.61 17.78
CA TYR A 263 24.52 -0.09 18.79
C TYR A 263 23.87 -0.04 20.17
N VAL A 264 23.44 1.12 20.66
CA VAL A 264 22.85 1.27 22.00
C VAL A 264 21.50 0.56 22.13
N ALA A 265 20.74 0.43 21.04
CA ALA A 265 19.52 -0.37 21.03
C ALA A 265 19.77 -1.87 21.32
N GLN A 266 20.99 -2.37 21.12
CA GLN A 266 21.34 -3.73 21.54
C GLN A 266 21.33 -3.88 23.07
N PHE A 267 21.74 -2.85 23.83
CA PHE A 267 21.68 -2.91 25.29
C PHE A 267 20.24 -3.06 25.77
N LEU A 268 19.30 -2.31 25.19
CA LEU A 268 17.86 -2.47 25.48
C LEU A 268 17.34 -3.87 25.10
N LYS A 269 17.81 -4.44 23.98
CA LYS A 269 17.43 -5.77 23.53
C LYS A 269 17.87 -6.87 24.49
N TYR A 270 19.11 -6.80 24.97
CA TYR A 270 19.70 -7.82 25.85
C TYR A 270 19.31 -7.59 27.32
N TYR A 271 19.13 -6.34 27.74
CA TYR A 271 18.89 -5.94 29.14
C TYR A 271 17.77 -4.88 29.25
N PRO A 272 16.49 -5.23 29.11
CA PRO A 272 15.40 -4.26 29.11
C PRO A 272 15.09 -3.62 30.47
N ASP A 273 15.41 -4.29 31.59
CA ASP A 273 15.27 -3.77 32.96
C ASP A 273 16.56 -3.95 33.78
N PRO A 274 17.43 -2.94 33.81
CA PRO A 274 18.72 -3.00 34.51
C PRO A 274 18.61 -2.90 36.05
N HIS A 275 17.43 -2.67 36.64
CA HIS A 275 17.32 -2.27 38.04
C HIS A 275 16.85 -3.36 39.01
N HIS A 276 16.57 -4.58 38.55
CA HIS A 276 16.23 -5.74 39.41
C HIS A 276 17.43 -6.60 39.82
N THR A 277 18.66 -6.25 39.43
CA THR A 277 19.81 -7.16 39.53
C THR A 277 20.67 -7.04 40.80
N VAL A 278 20.26 -6.32 41.86
CA VAL A 278 21.11 -6.16 43.06
C VAL A 278 20.39 -6.51 44.37
N THR A 279 20.56 -7.75 44.82
CA THR A 279 20.98 -8.08 46.20
C THR A 279 21.72 -9.43 46.21
N ASP A 280 22.95 -9.33 46.72
CA ASP A 280 23.88 -10.31 47.29
C ASP A 280 24.84 -11.13 46.41
N VAL A 281 26.11 -11.08 46.86
CA VAL A 281 27.38 -11.37 46.16
C VAL A 281 27.89 -12.80 46.43
N PRO A 282 28.74 -13.34 45.52
CA PRO A 282 28.90 -14.75 45.21
C PRO A 282 30.37 -15.23 45.35
N GLU A 283 30.64 -16.48 44.97
CA GLU A 283 31.74 -16.92 44.09
C GLU A 283 31.97 -18.42 44.29
N ASN A 284 31.32 -19.22 43.44
CA ASN A 284 31.95 -20.32 42.69
C ASN A 284 30.91 -21.11 41.90
N ASP A 285 31.26 -21.34 40.64
CA ASP A 285 30.71 -22.34 39.72
C ASP A 285 29.29 -22.10 39.11
N VAL A 286 29.18 -22.54 37.84
CA VAL A 286 27.97 -22.73 37.02
C VAL A 286 27.36 -21.52 36.28
N SER A 287 27.83 -21.32 35.04
CA SER A 287 27.05 -21.01 33.81
C SER A 287 25.73 -20.21 33.94
N PHE A 288 25.84 -18.89 33.70
CA PHE A 288 24.88 -18.02 33.00
C PHE A 288 23.40 -18.07 33.44
N SER A 289 23.07 -17.32 34.50
CA SER A 289 21.69 -17.03 34.94
C SER A 289 21.52 -15.57 35.35
N TYR A 290 20.86 -14.76 34.51
CA TYR A 290 20.10 -13.55 34.84
C TYR A 290 19.19 -13.17 33.64
N ASN A 291 18.62 -14.09 32.87
CA ASN A 291 17.38 -14.85 33.09
C ASN A 291 16.98 -15.21 34.55
N TRP A 292 16.61 -14.27 35.43
CA TRP A 292 16.03 -14.66 36.74
C TRP A 292 14.66 -14.06 37.09
N ASP A 293 14.35 -12.78 36.85
CA ASP A 293 12.98 -12.27 37.17
C ASP A 293 11.99 -12.34 35.99
N ASN A 294 12.45 -12.08 34.76
CA ASN A 294 11.69 -12.47 33.56
C ASN A 294 11.70 -14.00 33.36
N CYS A 295 12.66 -14.71 33.94
CA CYS A 295 12.75 -16.17 33.87
C CYS A 295 11.95 -16.86 34.97
N LYS A 296 11.65 -16.23 36.10
CA LYS A 296 10.61 -16.72 37.01
C LYS A 296 9.24 -16.61 36.36
N SER A 297 8.87 -15.46 35.79
CA SER A 297 7.62 -15.33 35.02
C SER A 297 7.58 -16.19 33.75
N VAL A 298 8.67 -16.29 32.96
CA VAL A 298 8.69 -17.13 31.74
C VAL A 298 8.86 -18.62 32.06
N LYS A 299 9.54 -19.01 33.15
CA LYS A 299 9.54 -20.41 33.64
C LYS A 299 8.20 -20.74 34.27
N GLU A 300 7.58 -19.85 35.04
CA GLU A 300 6.22 -20.03 35.58
C GLU A 300 5.21 -20.11 34.44
N ASP A 301 5.28 -19.24 33.42
CA ASP A 301 4.40 -19.31 32.25
C ASP A 301 4.67 -20.57 31.42
N ARG A 302 5.93 -20.98 31.24
CA ARG A 302 6.25 -22.27 30.60
C ARG A 302 5.82 -23.47 31.44
N LEU A 303 5.92 -23.40 32.76
CA LEU A 303 5.46 -24.45 33.67
C LEU A 303 3.93 -24.51 33.66
N VAL A 304 3.24 -23.38 33.72
CA VAL A 304 1.78 -23.27 33.58
C VAL A 304 1.33 -23.78 32.21
N LEU A 305 1.99 -23.41 31.12
CA LEU A 305 1.68 -23.94 29.78
C LEU A 305 1.93 -25.45 29.71
N ARG A 306 3.02 -25.94 30.30
CA ARG A 306 3.32 -27.37 30.38
C ARG A 306 2.29 -28.12 31.22
N ASP A 307 1.88 -27.58 32.36
CA ASP A 307 0.87 -28.14 33.25
C ASP A 307 -0.51 -28.14 32.60
N LEU A 308 -0.87 -27.07 31.89
CA LEU A 308 -2.08 -27.00 31.08
C LEU A 308 -2.05 -28.06 29.97
N LYS A 309 -0.93 -28.23 29.27
CA LYS A 309 -0.78 -29.30 28.27
C LYS A 309 -0.94 -30.68 28.90
N VAL A 310 -0.25 -30.96 30.01
CA VAL A 310 -0.33 -32.25 30.71
C VAL A 310 -1.75 -32.50 31.20
N TRP A 311 -2.41 -31.49 31.74
CA TRP A 311 -3.81 -31.54 32.14
C TRP A 311 -4.71 -31.86 30.94
N ALA A 312 -4.54 -31.17 29.80
CA ALA A 312 -5.33 -31.42 28.60
C ALA A 312 -5.15 -32.85 28.08
N ASP A 313 -3.90 -33.32 28.00
CA ASP A 313 -3.59 -34.69 27.56
C ASP A 313 -4.16 -35.75 28.53
N GLN A 314 -4.13 -35.49 29.84
CA GLN A 314 -4.72 -36.39 30.83
C GLN A 314 -6.25 -36.38 30.77
N PHE A 315 -6.85 -35.20 30.67
CA PHE A 315 -8.28 -35.01 30.59
C PHE A 315 -8.88 -35.66 29.33
N GLU A 316 -8.19 -35.55 28.19
CA GLU A 316 -8.55 -36.27 26.97
C GLU A 316 -8.56 -37.80 27.17
N ARG A 317 -7.55 -38.36 27.86
CA ARG A 317 -7.51 -39.79 28.21
C ARG A 317 -8.64 -40.18 29.15
N ASP A 318 -8.99 -39.30 30.10
CA ASP A 318 -10.06 -39.55 31.06
C ASP A 318 -11.43 -39.55 30.37
N ILE A 319 -11.67 -38.60 29.46
CA ILE A 319 -12.85 -38.60 28.57
C ILE A 319 -12.90 -39.91 27.76
N ALA A 320 -11.79 -40.32 27.15
CA ALA A 320 -11.75 -41.54 26.34
C ALA A 320 -12.09 -42.79 27.16
N ARG A 321 -11.63 -42.87 28.42
CA ARG A 321 -11.99 -43.97 29.33
C ARG A 321 -13.47 -43.93 29.72
N ALA A 322 -14.01 -42.76 30.02
CA ALA A 322 -15.41 -42.59 30.39
C ALA A 322 -16.37 -42.97 29.24
N GLN A 323 -15.98 -42.74 27.99
CA GLN A 323 -16.80 -43.08 26.82
C GLN A 323 -16.97 -44.58 26.58
N VAL A 324 -15.99 -45.40 26.98
CA VAL A 324 -16.01 -46.86 26.76
C VAL A 324 -16.83 -47.59 27.83
N ALA A 325 -17.22 -46.90 28.91
CA ALA A 325 -18.04 -47.50 29.96
C ALA A 325 -19.45 -47.88 29.44
N GLU A 326 -19.81 -49.16 29.58
CA GLU A 326 -21.15 -49.66 29.27
C GLU A 326 -22.12 -49.36 30.42
N THR A 327 -22.73 -48.18 30.37
CA THR A 327 -23.72 -47.70 31.34
C THR A 327 -25.01 -47.24 30.67
N SER A 328 -26.04 -46.94 31.47
CA SER A 328 -27.32 -46.41 30.96
C SER A 328 -27.16 -45.03 30.30
N LEU A 329 -28.13 -44.62 29.47
CA LEU A 329 -28.11 -43.29 28.82
C LEU A 329 -28.03 -42.15 29.85
N GLN A 330 -28.73 -42.29 30.99
CA GLN A 330 -28.70 -41.33 32.10
C GLN A 330 -27.28 -41.20 32.68
N GLU A 331 -26.64 -42.32 32.99
CA GLU A 331 -25.29 -42.33 33.58
C GLU A 331 -24.24 -41.81 32.59
N LYS A 332 -24.36 -42.15 31.30
CA LYS A 332 -23.50 -41.62 30.23
C LYS A 332 -23.60 -40.09 30.13
N TYR A 333 -24.82 -39.54 30.18
CA TYR A 333 -25.02 -38.10 30.10
C TYR A 333 -24.57 -37.37 31.37
N GLN A 334 -24.81 -37.95 32.55
CA GLN A 334 -24.30 -37.39 33.82
C GLN A 334 -22.77 -37.38 33.85
N SER A 335 -22.13 -38.43 33.36
CA SER A 335 -20.67 -38.47 33.18
C SER A 335 -20.21 -37.32 32.27
N PHE A 336 -20.83 -37.15 31.10
CA PHE A 336 -20.53 -36.02 30.21
C PHE A 336 -20.70 -34.66 30.88
N LYS A 337 -21.80 -34.44 31.63
CA LYS A 337 -22.02 -33.18 32.37
C LYS A 337 -20.91 -32.92 33.38
N HIS A 338 -20.48 -33.96 34.10
CA HIS A 338 -19.38 -33.85 35.04
C HIS A 338 -18.08 -33.38 34.35
N PHE A 339 -17.71 -34.01 33.23
CA PHE A 339 -16.56 -33.56 32.43
C PHE A 339 -16.78 -32.16 31.83
N ARG A 340 -17.99 -31.83 31.37
CA ARG A 340 -18.32 -30.50 30.82
C ARG A 340 -18.11 -29.39 31.85
N VAL A 341 -18.46 -29.61 33.11
CA VAL A 341 -18.18 -28.64 34.18
C VAL A 341 -16.67 -28.44 34.35
N GLN A 342 -15.88 -29.51 34.38
CA GLN A 342 -14.42 -29.40 34.49
C GLN A 342 -13.81 -28.68 33.27
N TYR A 343 -14.30 -28.98 32.07
CA TYR A 343 -13.92 -28.31 30.83
C TYR A 343 -14.22 -26.81 30.90
N GLU A 344 -15.43 -26.40 31.29
CA GLU A 344 -15.82 -25.00 31.40
C GLU A 344 -15.02 -24.23 32.47
N VAL A 345 -14.73 -24.88 33.60
CA VAL A 345 -13.88 -24.30 34.67
C VAL A 345 -12.47 -24.01 34.13
N LYS A 346 -11.92 -24.89 33.29
CA LYS A 346 -10.58 -24.74 32.71
C LYS A 346 -10.53 -23.87 31.46
N ARG A 347 -11.64 -23.73 30.73
CA ARG A 347 -11.71 -23.02 29.45
C ARG A 347 -11.09 -21.63 29.48
N LYS A 348 -11.43 -20.80 30.48
CA LYS A 348 -10.86 -19.44 30.60
C LYS A 348 -9.34 -19.44 30.76
N GLN A 349 -8.78 -20.42 31.46
CA GLN A 349 -7.33 -20.55 31.64
C GLN A 349 -6.64 -20.87 30.30
N PHE A 350 -7.25 -21.72 29.48
CA PHE A 350 -6.77 -22.02 28.13
C PHE A 350 -6.97 -20.87 27.15
N GLU A 351 -8.13 -20.19 27.17
CA GLU A 351 -8.39 -19.00 26.36
C GLU A 351 -7.35 -17.91 26.63
N LEU A 352 -7.00 -17.66 27.90
CA LEU A 352 -5.93 -16.73 28.28
C LEU A 352 -4.54 -17.23 27.85
N ALA A 353 -4.21 -18.49 28.10
CA ALA A 353 -2.91 -19.07 27.78
C ALA A 353 -2.63 -19.16 26.27
N THR A 354 -3.69 -19.25 25.45
CA THR A 354 -3.63 -19.35 23.99
C THR A 354 -3.91 -18.03 23.27
N GLN A 355 -4.03 -16.92 24.00
CA GLN A 355 -3.98 -15.58 23.42
C GLN A 355 -2.55 -15.24 23.01
N SER A 356 -2.40 -14.59 21.85
CA SER A 356 -1.09 -14.12 21.41
C SER A 356 -0.59 -13.05 22.38
N VAL A 357 0.48 -13.37 23.11
CA VAL A 357 1.21 -12.39 23.92
C VAL A 357 2.03 -11.45 23.01
N ARG A 358 2.17 -11.79 21.73
CA ARG A 358 2.91 -11.02 20.73
C ARG A 358 1.99 -10.10 19.93
N LYS A 359 2.48 -8.88 19.63
CA LYS A 359 1.74 -7.87 18.84
C LYS A 359 1.53 -8.24 17.37
N ASP A 360 2.21 -9.27 16.86
CA ASP A 360 2.02 -9.81 15.51
C ASP A 360 0.85 -10.81 15.42
N GLY A 361 0.19 -11.11 16.55
CA GLY A 361 -0.92 -12.06 16.63
C GLY A 361 -0.48 -13.54 16.57
N LYS A 362 0.82 -13.84 16.54
CA LYS A 362 1.32 -15.23 16.44
C LYS A 362 1.65 -15.82 17.81
N LEU A 363 1.25 -17.08 18.00
CA LEU A 363 1.53 -17.86 19.20
C LEU A 363 3.00 -18.28 19.27
N SER A 364 3.55 -18.34 20.49
CA SER A 364 4.81 -19.05 20.71
C SER A 364 4.64 -20.56 20.49
N LEU A 365 5.75 -21.29 20.33
CA LEU A 365 5.71 -22.75 20.14
C LEU A 365 4.99 -23.46 21.30
N ASP A 366 5.29 -23.08 22.55
CA ASP A 366 4.66 -23.67 23.75
C ASP A 366 3.16 -23.37 23.79
N GLN A 367 2.75 -22.13 23.45
CA GLN A 367 1.33 -21.76 23.33
C GLN A 367 0.62 -22.49 22.19
N ALA A 368 1.29 -22.72 21.05
CA ALA A 368 0.73 -23.46 19.93
C ALA A 368 0.50 -24.93 20.29
N VAL A 369 1.42 -25.55 21.04
CA VAL A 369 1.27 -26.93 21.52
C VAL A 369 0.14 -27.03 22.55
N VAL A 370 0.01 -26.07 23.47
CA VAL A 370 -1.11 -25.99 24.41
C VAL A 370 -2.43 -25.79 23.68
N LYS A 371 -2.45 -24.88 22.69
CA LYS A 371 -3.63 -24.64 21.85
C LYS A 371 -4.04 -25.90 21.10
N GLN A 372 -3.10 -26.63 20.51
CA GLN A 372 -3.38 -27.88 19.82
C GLN A 372 -3.91 -28.97 20.78
N ALA A 373 -3.36 -29.06 22.00
CA ALA A 373 -3.87 -30.00 23.01
C ALA A 373 -5.29 -29.62 23.47
N TRP A 374 -5.55 -28.33 23.65
CA TRP A 374 -6.88 -27.82 23.97
C TRP A 374 -7.88 -28.04 22.84
N GLU A 375 -7.50 -27.79 21.58
CA GLU A 375 -8.33 -28.05 20.40
C GLU A 375 -8.72 -29.54 20.31
N ARG A 376 -7.80 -30.47 20.62
CA ARG A 376 -8.12 -31.90 20.72
C ARG A 376 -9.15 -32.19 21.81
N VAL A 377 -8.99 -31.63 23.01
CA VAL A 377 -9.97 -31.76 24.10
C VAL A 377 -11.32 -31.17 23.71
N SER A 378 -11.35 -29.96 23.15
CA SER A 378 -12.56 -29.27 22.69
C SER A 378 -13.27 -30.08 21.61
N SER A 379 -12.53 -30.61 20.62
CA SER A 379 -13.08 -31.49 19.59
C SER A 379 -13.65 -32.76 20.21
N ARG A 380 -12.91 -33.41 21.12
CA ARG A 380 -13.36 -34.65 21.77
C ARG A 380 -14.62 -34.45 22.61
N MET A 381 -14.71 -33.35 23.37
CA MET A 381 -15.89 -32.98 24.15
C MET A 381 -17.08 -32.71 23.24
N LEU A 382 -16.86 -32.00 22.13
CA LEU A 382 -17.89 -31.71 21.14
C LEU A 382 -18.40 -33.01 20.49
N ASP A 383 -17.49 -33.86 20.02
CA ASP A 383 -17.81 -35.16 19.42
C ASP A 383 -18.54 -36.07 20.39
N TRP A 384 -18.18 -36.04 21.68
CA TRP A 384 -18.90 -36.79 22.71
C TRP A 384 -20.35 -36.31 22.84
N HIS A 385 -20.55 -34.99 22.93
CA HIS A 385 -21.89 -34.41 23.02
C HIS A 385 -22.74 -34.76 21.80
N ILE A 386 -22.18 -34.60 20.60
CA ILE A 386 -22.83 -34.98 19.34
C ILE A 386 -23.22 -36.46 19.35
N HIS A 387 -22.32 -37.32 19.82
CA HIS A 387 -22.56 -38.76 19.87
C HIS A 387 -23.69 -39.10 20.86
N LEU A 388 -23.71 -38.48 22.05
CA LEU A 388 -24.77 -38.68 23.03
C LEU A 388 -26.13 -38.26 22.48
N ASP A 389 -26.20 -37.12 21.80
CA ASP A 389 -27.43 -36.65 21.18
C ASP A 389 -27.87 -37.56 20.04
N LYS A 390 -26.95 -37.94 19.13
CA LYS A 390 -27.24 -38.84 18.00
C LYS A 390 -27.68 -40.23 18.44
N SER A 391 -27.24 -40.68 19.62
CA SER A 391 -27.57 -42.00 20.17
C SER A 391 -28.95 -42.05 20.83
N LEU A 392 -29.66 -40.92 20.93
CA LEU A 392 -31.02 -40.88 21.46
C LEU A 392 -32.01 -41.59 20.52
N PRO A 393 -33.10 -42.18 21.07
CA PRO A 393 -34.11 -42.86 20.25
C PRO A 393 -34.71 -41.92 19.20
N ALA A 394 -35.00 -42.45 18.01
CA ALA A 394 -35.63 -41.68 16.95
C ALA A 394 -37.05 -41.21 17.38
N PRO A 395 -37.43 -39.95 17.11
CA PRO A 395 -36.76 -39.00 16.21
C PRO A 395 -35.73 -38.07 16.89
N LEU A 396 -35.51 -38.19 18.20
CA LEU A 396 -34.69 -37.26 18.97
C LEU A 396 -33.20 -37.30 18.57
N GLY A 397 -32.68 -38.47 18.23
CA GLY A 397 -31.31 -38.59 17.68
C GLY A 397 -31.11 -37.84 16.36
N THR A 398 -32.11 -37.85 15.48
CA THR A 398 -32.10 -37.07 14.22
C THR A 398 -32.14 -35.58 14.51
N ILE A 399 -32.97 -35.16 15.47
CA ILE A 399 -33.06 -33.77 15.92
C ILE A 399 -31.72 -33.29 16.49
N GLY A 400 -31.08 -34.09 17.35
CA GLY A 400 -29.77 -33.77 17.92
C GLY A 400 -28.68 -33.64 16.86
N ALA A 401 -28.67 -34.53 15.86
CA ALA A 401 -27.76 -34.44 14.72
C ALA A 401 -27.95 -33.15 13.91
N TRP A 402 -29.21 -32.77 13.66
CA TRP A 402 -29.55 -31.53 12.96
C TRP A 402 -29.18 -30.29 13.79
N LEU A 403 -29.48 -30.29 15.09
CA LEU A 403 -29.24 -29.16 15.99
C LEU A 403 -27.76 -28.78 16.02
N TYR A 404 -26.89 -29.78 16.08
CA TYR A 404 -25.45 -29.56 15.98
C TYR A 404 -25.03 -28.91 14.65
N ARG A 405 -25.55 -29.40 13.52
CA ARG A 405 -25.24 -28.81 12.21
C ARG A 405 -25.70 -27.35 12.14
N ALA A 406 -26.89 -27.04 12.69
CA ALA A 406 -27.43 -25.69 12.72
C ALA A 406 -26.54 -24.77 13.58
N GLU A 407 -26.14 -25.19 14.78
CA GLU A 407 -25.23 -24.41 15.63
C GLU A 407 -23.87 -24.19 14.98
N SER A 408 -23.32 -25.23 14.32
CA SER A 408 -22.05 -25.11 13.61
C SER A 408 -22.15 -24.08 12.48
N ALA A 409 -23.25 -24.09 11.72
CA ALA A 409 -23.50 -23.12 10.65
C ALA A 409 -23.60 -21.68 11.18
N LEU A 410 -24.27 -21.47 12.33
CA LEU A 410 -24.44 -20.16 12.95
C LEU A 410 -23.16 -19.61 13.61
N ARG A 411 -22.23 -20.49 13.99
CA ARG A 411 -20.93 -20.11 14.58
C ARG A 411 -19.80 -20.06 13.55
N GLU A 412 -20.10 -20.37 12.30
CA GLU A 412 -19.07 -20.44 11.26
C GLU A 412 -18.52 -19.05 10.93
N GLU A 413 -17.20 -18.90 11.04
CA GLU A 413 -16.50 -17.69 10.64
C GLU A 413 -16.24 -17.68 9.12
N VAL A 414 -16.44 -16.52 8.50
CA VAL A 414 -16.17 -16.33 7.08
C VAL A 414 -14.67 -16.15 6.86
N THR A 415 -14.05 -17.12 6.18
CA THR A 415 -12.67 -17.03 5.73
C THR A 415 -12.57 -16.17 4.47
N VAL A 416 -11.92 -15.02 4.58
CA VAL A 416 -11.67 -14.11 3.45
C VAL A 416 -10.52 -14.67 2.60
N GLN A 417 -10.77 -14.85 1.30
CA GLN A 417 -9.77 -15.34 0.34
C GLN A 417 -9.02 -14.15 -0.29
N GLN A 418 -7.97 -14.45 -1.05
CA GLN A 418 -7.16 -13.41 -1.71
C GLN A 418 -7.99 -12.63 -2.76
N ALA A 419 -8.85 -13.33 -3.51
CA ALA A 419 -9.76 -12.71 -4.45
C ALA A 419 -11.16 -12.50 -3.83
N HIS A 420 -11.73 -11.31 -4.07
CA HIS A 420 -13.08 -10.99 -3.60
C HIS A 420 -14.16 -11.84 -4.27
N GLU A 421 -13.99 -12.20 -5.55
CA GLU A 421 -14.92 -13.08 -6.27
C GLU A 421 -15.03 -14.47 -5.62
N GLU A 422 -13.89 -15.09 -5.31
CA GLU A 422 -13.85 -16.42 -4.69
C GLU A 422 -14.42 -16.39 -3.27
N THR A 423 -14.18 -15.29 -2.55
CA THR A 423 -14.79 -15.03 -1.24
C THR A 423 -16.31 -14.96 -1.36
N ALA A 424 -16.84 -14.15 -2.28
CA ALA A 424 -18.29 -14.02 -2.51
C ALA A 424 -18.91 -15.38 -2.91
N ASN A 425 -18.31 -16.11 -3.83
CA ASN A 425 -18.79 -17.43 -4.26
C ASN A 425 -18.81 -18.45 -3.12
N THR A 426 -17.81 -18.40 -2.23
CA THR A 426 -17.76 -19.28 -1.05
C THR A 426 -18.85 -18.94 -0.04
N ILE A 427 -19.06 -17.64 0.24
CA ILE A 427 -20.12 -17.19 1.14
C ILE A 427 -21.49 -17.53 0.54
N HIS A 428 -21.70 -17.32 -0.76
CA HIS A 428 -22.94 -17.65 -1.45
C HIS A 428 -23.30 -19.14 -1.29
N ARG A 429 -22.34 -20.04 -1.56
CA ARG A 429 -22.56 -21.48 -1.39
C ARG A 429 -22.91 -21.85 0.05
N LYS A 430 -22.22 -21.26 1.04
CA LYS A 430 -22.52 -21.48 2.46
C LYS A 430 -23.88 -20.91 2.85
N LEU A 431 -24.22 -19.71 2.37
CA LEU A 431 -25.52 -19.08 2.60
C LEU A 431 -26.66 -19.96 2.10
N GLU A 432 -26.57 -20.53 0.90
CA GLU A 432 -27.59 -21.44 0.38
C GLU A 432 -27.67 -22.75 1.17
N GLN A 433 -26.53 -23.31 1.61
CA GLN A 433 -26.51 -24.47 2.51
C GLN A 433 -27.16 -24.15 3.86
N HIS A 434 -26.90 -22.97 4.42
CA HIS A 434 -27.45 -22.54 5.71
C HIS A 434 -28.94 -22.27 5.61
N LYS A 435 -29.40 -21.61 4.54
CA LYS A 435 -30.83 -21.43 4.25
C LYS A 435 -31.55 -22.77 4.20
N ASP A 436 -31.01 -23.75 3.47
CA ASP A 436 -31.64 -25.06 3.35
C ASP A 436 -31.71 -25.81 4.68
N LEU A 437 -30.62 -25.80 5.44
CA LEU A 437 -30.55 -26.39 6.78
C LEU A 437 -31.58 -25.79 7.74
N LEU A 438 -31.72 -24.46 7.74
CA LEU A 438 -32.55 -23.72 8.69
C LEU A 438 -34.05 -23.71 8.33
N LYS A 439 -34.45 -24.11 7.11
CA LYS A 439 -35.88 -24.31 6.74
C LYS A 439 -36.61 -25.30 7.65
N SER A 440 -35.88 -26.26 8.22
CA SER A 440 -36.44 -27.34 9.03
C SER A 440 -36.59 -27.00 10.52
N ILE A 441 -36.21 -25.77 10.95
CA ILE A 441 -36.27 -25.32 12.36
C ILE A 441 -37.65 -25.58 12.96
N ASP A 442 -38.73 -25.13 12.32
CA ASP A 442 -40.08 -25.21 12.90
C ASP A 442 -40.56 -26.66 13.07
N GLY A 443 -40.23 -27.52 12.10
CA GLY A 443 -40.56 -28.95 12.15
C GLY A 443 -39.83 -29.66 13.30
N HIS A 444 -38.52 -29.45 13.39
CA HIS A 444 -37.71 -30.03 14.47
C HIS A 444 -38.08 -29.45 15.85
N LYS A 445 -38.36 -28.15 15.93
CA LYS A 445 -38.81 -27.49 17.16
C LYS A 445 -40.12 -28.08 17.66
N LYS A 446 -41.14 -28.24 16.80
CA LYS A 446 -42.43 -28.85 17.18
C LYS A 446 -42.27 -30.29 17.68
N ALA A 447 -41.52 -31.12 16.95
CA ALA A 447 -41.25 -32.50 17.35
C ALA A 447 -40.50 -32.58 18.69
N PHE A 448 -39.52 -31.70 18.89
CA PHE A 448 -38.78 -31.62 20.15
C PHE A 448 -39.64 -31.19 21.33
N HIS A 449 -40.52 -30.18 21.16
CA HIS A 449 -41.39 -29.69 22.25
C HIS A 449 -42.34 -30.78 22.78
N GLU A 450 -42.86 -31.64 21.90
CA GLU A 450 -43.72 -32.75 22.31
C GLU A 450 -42.94 -33.76 23.15
N ILE A 451 -41.76 -34.16 22.69
CA ILE A 451 -40.87 -35.10 23.40
C ILE A 451 -40.36 -34.52 24.72
N HIS A 452 -40.08 -33.22 24.76
CA HIS A 452 -39.66 -32.52 25.97
C HIS A 452 -40.74 -32.58 27.06
N ARG A 453 -42.02 -32.52 26.67
CA ARG A 453 -43.15 -32.65 27.60
C ARG A 453 -43.30 -34.08 28.12
N THR A 454 -43.13 -35.09 27.25
CA THR A 454 -43.33 -36.51 27.61
C THR A 454 -42.11 -37.14 28.30
N ARG A 455 -40.92 -36.51 28.22
CA ARG A 455 -39.63 -36.97 28.77
C ARG A 455 -39.22 -38.39 28.34
N SER A 456 -39.83 -38.89 27.27
CA SER A 456 -39.61 -40.24 26.78
C SER A 456 -39.93 -40.32 25.29
N VAL A 457 -39.24 -41.23 24.61
CA VAL A 457 -39.46 -41.53 23.19
C VAL A 457 -39.70 -43.03 23.06
N ASN A 458 -40.88 -43.41 22.55
CA ASN A 458 -41.29 -44.81 22.43
C ASN A 458 -41.14 -45.62 23.74
N GLY A 459 -41.44 -45.00 24.89
CA GLY A 459 -41.31 -45.61 26.21
C GLY A 459 -39.88 -45.68 26.76
N VAL A 460 -38.87 -45.27 26.00
CA VAL A 460 -37.49 -45.12 26.51
C VAL A 460 -37.36 -43.76 27.20
N PRO A 461 -37.04 -43.72 28.50
CA PRO A 461 -36.83 -42.47 29.22
C PRO A 461 -35.56 -41.77 28.69
N VAL A 462 -35.66 -40.46 28.50
CA VAL A 462 -34.53 -39.62 28.05
C VAL A 462 -34.02 -38.81 29.24
N PRO A 463 -32.69 -38.61 29.39
CA PRO A 463 -32.14 -37.81 30.48
C PRO A 463 -32.71 -36.39 30.48
N HIS A 464 -33.25 -35.96 31.63
CA HIS A 464 -33.87 -34.63 31.75
C HIS A 464 -32.89 -33.50 31.47
N ASP A 465 -31.68 -33.58 32.03
CA ASP A 465 -30.62 -32.57 31.82
C ASP A 465 -30.18 -32.48 30.35
N GLN A 466 -30.30 -33.57 29.58
CA GLN A 466 -30.01 -33.57 28.15
C GLN A 466 -31.10 -32.86 27.36
N LEU A 467 -32.36 -33.08 27.73
CA LEU A 467 -33.49 -32.37 27.14
C LEU A 467 -33.40 -30.86 27.41
N GLU A 468 -33.07 -30.43 28.63
CA GLU A 468 -32.89 -29.02 28.94
C GLU A 468 -31.71 -28.40 28.16
N ASP A 469 -30.54 -29.08 28.13
CA ASP A 469 -29.38 -28.61 27.36
C ASP A 469 -29.70 -28.49 25.85
N MET A 470 -30.49 -29.42 25.29
CA MET A 470 -30.97 -29.35 23.91
C MET A 470 -31.96 -28.19 23.71
N ALA A 471 -32.83 -27.90 24.69
CA ALA A 471 -33.79 -26.80 24.63
C ALA A 471 -33.10 -25.43 24.56
N ASP A 472 -32.06 -25.22 25.38
CA ASP A 472 -31.24 -24.00 25.35
C ASP A 472 -30.57 -23.79 23.99
N ARG A 473 -30.02 -24.85 23.41
CA ARG A 473 -29.39 -24.82 22.08
C ARG A 473 -30.40 -24.52 20.98
N PHE A 474 -31.61 -25.08 21.08
CA PHE A 474 -32.72 -24.73 20.18
C PHE A 474 -33.07 -23.25 20.26
N ASN A 475 -33.15 -22.70 21.48
CA ASN A 475 -33.44 -21.27 21.68
C ASN A 475 -32.37 -20.40 21.03
N PHE A 476 -31.09 -20.75 21.17
CA PHE A 476 -29.99 -20.08 20.47
C PHE A 476 -30.13 -20.14 18.94
N VAL A 477 -30.39 -21.33 18.38
CA VAL A 477 -30.54 -21.50 16.93
C VAL A 477 -31.69 -20.65 16.40
N VAL A 478 -32.84 -20.69 17.08
CA VAL A 478 -34.03 -19.92 16.69
C VAL A 478 -33.74 -18.42 16.75
N SER A 479 -33.18 -17.92 17.86
CA SER A 479 -32.95 -16.48 18.06
C SER A 479 -31.85 -15.90 17.17
N SER A 480 -30.89 -16.71 16.74
CA SER A 480 -29.71 -16.25 15.98
C SER A 480 -29.83 -16.48 14.46
N SER A 481 -30.76 -17.33 14.02
CA SER A 481 -30.86 -17.76 12.62
C SER A 481 -31.09 -16.62 11.62
N GLU A 482 -32.06 -15.74 11.88
CA GLU A 482 -32.41 -14.64 10.99
C GLU A 482 -31.24 -13.66 10.85
N LEU A 483 -30.65 -13.24 11.97
CA LEU A 483 -29.51 -12.33 11.99
C LEU A 483 -28.30 -12.92 11.25
N HIS A 484 -28.03 -14.21 11.40
CA HIS A 484 -26.96 -14.90 10.68
C HIS A 484 -27.17 -14.88 9.16
N LEU A 485 -28.38 -15.17 8.69
CA LEU A 485 -28.69 -15.17 7.26
C LEU A 485 -28.56 -13.76 6.67
N LEU A 486 -29.04 -12.73 7.37
CA LEU A 486 -28.88 -11.33 6.96
C LEU A 486 -27.40 -10.93 6.88
N LYS A 487 -26.60 -11.33 7.88
CA LYS A 487 -25.15 -11.08 7.88
C LYS A 487 -24.46 -11.75 6.70
N MET A 488 -24.77 -13.02 6.43
CA MET A 488 -24.18 -13.79 5.34
C MET A 488 -24.55 -13.22 3.97
N GLU A 489 -25.81 -12.79 3.78
CA GLU A 489 -26.26 -12.12 2.55
C GLU A 489 -25.55 -10.78 2.34
N PHE A 490 -25.46 -9.94 3.38
CA PHE A 490 -24.68 -8.70 3.34
C PHE A 490 -23.21 -8.95 2.97
N LEU A 491 -22.56 -9.93 3.61
CA LEU A 491 -21.15 -10.23 3.35
C LEU A 491 -20.91 -10.75 1.93
N GLU A 492 -21.80 -11.60 1.41
CA GLU A 492 -21.73 -12.08 0.03
C GLU A 492 -21.74 -10.91 -0.96
N LEU A 493 -22.76 -10.05 -0.84
CA LEU A 493 -22.96 -8.90 -1.73
C LEU A 493 -21.85 -7.86 -1.58
N LYS A 494 -21.33 -7.68 -0.35
CA LYS A 494 -20.17 -6.81 -0.07
C LYS A 494 -18.96 -7.25 -0.89
N TYR A 495 -18.60 -8.52 -0.83
CA TYR A 495 -17.44 -9.03 -1.58
C TYR A 495 -17.72 -9.12 -3.09
N ARG A 496 -18.97 -9.38 -3.49
CA ARG A 496 -19.38 -9.32 -4.90
C ARG A 496 -19.14 -7.93 -5.49
N LEU A 497 -19.56 -6.88 -4.79
CA LEU A 497 -19.38 -5.51 -5.23
C LEU A 497 -17.91 -5.10 -5.26
N LEU A 498 -17.13 -5.47 -4.23
CA LEU A 498 -15.68 -5.25 -4.20
C LEU A 498 -14.97 -5.94 -5.38
N SER A 499 -15.43 -7.13 -5.77
CA SER A 499 -14.91 -7.82 -6.95
C SER A 499 -15.13 -7.02 -8.24
N LEU A 500 -16.32 -6.44 -8.42
CA LEU A 500 -16.62 -5.60 -9.58
C LEU A 500 -15.73 -4.35 -9.60
N LEU A 501 -15.51 -3.71 -8.45
CA LEU A 501 -14.63 -2.54 -8.35
C LEU A 501 -13.20 -2.87 -8.74
N VAL A 502 -12.61 -3.92 -8.14
CA VAL A 502 -11.24 -4.35 -8.45
C VAL A 502 -11.10 -4.76 -9.91
N PHE A 503 -12.12 -5.43 -10.47
CA PHE A 503 -12.14 -5.77 -11.89
C PHE A 503 -12.11 -4.52 -12.79
N ALA A 504 -12.97 -3.53 -12.50
CA ALA A 504 -12.99 -2.27 -13.24
C ALA A 504 -11.67 -1.50 -13.11
N GLU A 505 -11.09 -1.42 -11.92
CA GLU A 505 -9.78 -0.78 -11.71
C GLU A 505 -8.66 -1.49 -12.49
N SER A 506 -8.66 -2.82 -12.48
CA SER A 506 -7.67 -3.61 -13.24
C SER A 506 -7.80 -3.37 -14.74
N LYS A 507 -9.05 -3.30 -15.25
CA LYS A 507 -9.31 -3.06 -16.67
C LYS A 507 -8.97 -1.63 -17.07
N LEU A 508 -9.34 -0.65 -16.25
CA LEU A 508 -8.96 0.74 -16.45
C LEU A 508 -7.45 0.89 -16.62
N LYS A 509 -6.66 0.32 -15.69
CA LYS A 509 -5.18 0.31 -15.77
C LYS A 509 -4.65 -0.29 -17.06
N SER A 510 -5.33 -1.28 -17.63
CA SER A 510 -4.94 -1.89 -18.91
C SER A 510 -5.29 -1.06 -20.14
N TRP A 511 -6.26 -0.12 -20.02
CA TRP A 511 -6.69 0.73 -21.13
C TRP A 511 -6.05 2.12 -21.14
N ILE A 512 -5.57 2.61 -19.99
CA ILE A 512 -4.91 3.92 -19.85
C ILE A 512 -3.38 3.85 -20.01
N ILE A 513 -2.89 2.82 -20.68
CA ILE A 513 -1.47 2.68 -21.00
C ILE A 513 -1.05 3.67 -22.09
N LYS A 514 0.26 3.83 -22.29
CA LYS A 514 0.77 4.45 -23.52
C LYS A 514 0.42 3.60 -24.73
N TYR A 515 -0.05 4.25 -25.79
CA TYR A 515 -0.67 3.56 -26.92
C TYR A 515 0.34 3.09 -27.97
N GLY A 516 -0.02 2.03 -28.68
CA GLY A 516 0.75 1.52 -29.82
C GLY A 516 0.28 2.10 -31.15
N ARG A 517 0.51 1.33 -32.23
CA ARG A 517 -0.04 1.61 -33.57
C ARG A 517 -1.58 1.50 -33.58
N ARG A 518 -2.21 2.08 -34.61
CA ARG A 518 -3.66 2.13 -34.82
C ARG A 518 -4.37 0.81 -34.52
N GLU A 519 -3.90 -0.30 -35.07
CA GLU A 519 -4.50 -1.63 -34.93
C GLU A 519 -4.48 -2.11 -33.47
N SER A 520 -3.42 -1.79 -32.73
CA SER A 520 -3.32 -2.15 -31.31
C SER A 520 -4.29 -1.34 -30.45
N VAL A 521 -4.51 -0.07 -30.78
CA VAL A 521 -5.50 0.79 -30.09
C VAL A 521 -6.92 0.34 -30.40
N GLU A 522 -7.17 -0.11 -31.64
CA GLU A 522 -8.46 -0.66 -32.05
C GLU A 522 -8.80 -1.95 -31.27
N LEU A 523 -7.82 -2.82 -31.02
CA LEU A 523 -8.00 -3.99 -30.14
C LEU A 523 -8.34 -3.59 -28.70
N LEU A 524 -7.75 -2.52 -28.17
CA LEU A 524 -8.10 -1.98 -26.85
C LEU A 524 -9.54 -1.45 -26.83
N LEU A 525 -9.98 -0.73 -27.88
CA LEU A 525 -11.34 -0.23 -28.00
C LEU A 525 -12.36 -1.37 -28.10
N GLN A 526 -12.08 -2.40 -28.90
CA GLN A 526 -12.91 -3.60 -28.96
C GLN A 526 -12.98 -4.32 -27.61
N ASN A 527 -11.85 -4.40 -26.88
CA ASN A 527 -11.85 -4.95 -25.52
C ASN A 527 -12.72 -4.14 -24.57
N TYR A 528 -12.63 -2.81 -24.61
CA TYR A 528 -13.47 -1.91 -23.84
C TYR A 528 -14.97 -2.15 -24.13
N ILE A 529 -15.36 -2.15 -25.41
CA ILE A 529 -16.76 -2.37 -25.82
C ILE A 529 -17.25 -3.73 -25.33
N SER A 530 -16.45 -4.79 -25.51
CA SER A 530 -16.80 -6.13 -25.05
C SER A 530 -16.99 -6.20 -23.52
N VAL A 531 -16.10 -5.55 -22.77
CA VAL A 531 -16.10 -5.65 -21.29
C VAL A 531 -17.12 -4.71 -20.66
N ILE A 532 -17.38 -3.55 -21.23
CA ILE A 532 -18.25 -2.53 -20.62
C ILE A 532 -19.65 -2.55 -21.22
N GLU A 533 -19.76 -2.52 -22.54
CA GLU A 533 -21.04 -2.36 -23.24
C GLU A 533 -21.73 -3.71 -23.41
N ASN A 534 -21.04 -4.70 -23.99
CA ASN A 534 -21.64 -6.00 -24.27
C ASN A 534 -21.97 -6.78 -22.99
N SER A 535 -21.14 -6.64 -21.95
CA SER A 535 -21.41 -7.25 -20.64
C SER A 535 -22.45 -6.48 -19.83
N LYS A 536 -22.77 -5.24 -20.22
CA LYS A 536 -23.59 -4.30 -19.44
C LYS A 536 -23.04 -4.05 -18.03
N PHE A 537 -21.73 -3.89 -17.92
CA PHE A 537 -21.01 -3.83 -16.66
C PHE A 537 -21.58 -2.80 -15.66
N PHE A 538 -21.93 -1.60 -16.14
CA PHE A 538 -22.53 -0.55 -15.30
C PHE A 538 -23.90 -0.96 -14.74
N GLU A 539 -24.73 -1.65 -15.53
CA GLU A 539 -26.03 -2.16 -15.08
C GLU A 539 -25.83 -3.24 -14.01
N GLN A 540 -24.86 -4.15 -14.20
CA GLN A 540 -24.53 -5.20 -13.23
C GLN A 540 -24.07 -4.62 -11.89
N TYR A 541 -23.18 -3.61 -11.92
CA TYR A 541 -22.74 -2.91 -10.73
C TYR A 541 -23.93 -2.27 -10.00
N GLU A 542 -24.77 -1.53 -10.72
CA GLU A 542 -25.89 -0.79 -10.12
C GLU A 542 -26.89 -1.74 -9.47
N VAL A 543 -27.27 -2.82 -10.16
CA VAL A 543 -28.17 -3.85 -9.61
C VAL A 543 -27.56 -4.46 -8.33
N THR A 544 -26.29 -4.84 -8.37
CA THR A 544 -25.60 -5.42 -7.20
C THR A 544 -25.56 -4.43 -6.03
N TYR A 545 -25.27 -3.16 -6.31
CA TYR A 545 -25.23 -2.10 -5.30
C TYR A 545 -26.60 -1.87 -4.65
N GLN A 546 -27.69 -1.85 -5.43
CA GLN A 546 -29.04 -1.66 -4.90
C GLN A 546 -29.47 -2.83 -4.01
N ILE A 547 -29.13 -4.07 -4.38
CA ILE A 547 -29.41 -5.25 -3.56
C ILE A 547 -28.57 -5.20 -2.28
N LEU A 548 -27.27 -4.88 -2.39
CA LEU A 548 -26.38 -4.71 -1.24
C LEU A 548 -26.89 -3.65 -0.27
N LYS A 549 -27.36 -2.51 -0.77
CA LYS A 549 -27.90 -1.43 0.07
C LYS A 549 -29.07 -1.92 0.92
N ARG A 550 -30.01 -2.66 0.32
CA ARG A 550 -31.14 -3.25 1.07
C ARG A 550 -30.67 -4.28 2.09
N ALA A 551 -29.76 -5.17 1.71
CA ALA A 551 -29.20 -6.18 2.62
C ALA A 551 -28.46 -5.55 3.81
N ALA A 552 -27.67 -4.49 3.55
CA ALA A 552 -26.97 -3.71 4.55
C ALA A 552 -27.93 -3.03 5.54
N GLU A 553 -29.00 -2.41 5.05
CA GLU A 553 -30.04 -1.78 5.89
C GLU A 553 -30.75 -2.82 6.77
N MET A 554 -31.14 -3.97 6.21
CA MET A 554 -31.79 -5.04 6.97
C MET A 554 -30.86 -5.62 8.04
N TYR A 555 -29.59 -5.90 7.68
CA TYR A 555 -28.60 -6.42 8.61
C TYR A 555 -28.29 -5.43 9.75
N ALA A 556 -28.01 -4.17 9.40
CA ALA A 556 -27.70 -3.12 10.37
C ALA A 556 -28.85 -2.92 11.37
N LYS A 557 -30.09 -2.90 10.87
CA LYS A 557 -31.30 -2.78 11.69
C LYS A 557 -31.50 -3.98 12.63
N ALA A 558 -31.29 -5.20 12.14
CA ALA A 558 -31.46 -6.42 12.92
C ALA A 558 -30.36 -6.64 13.97
N ASN A 559 -29.12 -6.23 13.67
CA ASN A 559 -27.98 -6.42 14.58
C ASN A 559 -28.02 -5.48 15.78
N GLY A 560 -28.44 -4.22 15.59
CA GLY A 560 -28.66 -3.25 16.66
C GLY A 560 -27.40 -2.70 17.37
N SER A 561 -26.21 -3.26 17.16
CA SER A 561 -24.94 -2.69 17.68
C SER A 561 -24.54 -1.44 16.91
N VAL A 562 -24.19 -0.38 17.66
CA VAL A 562 -23.77 0.92 17.11
C VAL A 562 -22.49 0.76 16.29
N GLU A 563 -21.53 -0.04 16.75
CA GLU A 563 -20.26 -0.26 16.06
C GLU A 563 -20.45 -0.93 14.70
N GLU A 564 -21.32 -1.95 14.63
CA GLU A 564 -21.59 -2.65 13.38
C GLU A 564 -22.36 -1.76 12.40
N VAL A 565 -23.34 -1.00 12.88
CA VAL A 565 -24.08 -0.03 12.06
C VAL A 565 -23.12 1.02 11.47
N GLU A 566 -22.21 1.57 12.27
CA GLU A 566 -21.21 2.54 11.80
C GLU A 566 -20.26 1.91 10.78
N SER A 567 -19.82 0.67 11.02
CA SER A 567 -18.97 -0.10 10.09
C SER A 567 -19.63 -0.32 8.73
N VAL A 568 -20.90 -0.76 8.71
CA VAL A 568 -21.69 -0.97 7.49
C VAL A 568 -21.89 0.34 6.74
N MET A 569 -22.29 1.41 7.44
CA MET A 569 -22.53 2.73 6.84
C MET A 569 -21.25 3.33 6.24
N LYS A 570 -20.13 3.20 6.96
CA LYS A 570 -18.82 3.63 6.47
C LYS A 570 -18.44 2.91 5.19
N PHE A 571 -18.56 1.58 5.17
CA PHE A 571 -18.28 0.79 3.97
C PHE A 571 -19.14 1.23 2.77
N MET A 572 -20.45 1.46 2.98
CA MET A 572 -21.35 1.92 1.92
C MET A 572 -20.95 3.30 1.38
N SER A 573 -20.58 4.23 2.28
CA SER A 573 -20.12 5.58 1.92
C SER A 573 -18.82 5.53 1.11
N ASP A 574 -17.82 4.80 1.60
CA ASP A 574 -16.50 4.68 0.96
C ASP A 574 -16.62 4.06 -0.43
N THR A 575 -17.41 2.99 -0.55
CA THR A 575 -17.68 2.30 -1.82
C THR A 575 -18.38 3.22 -2.83
N THR A 576 -19.36 4.01 -2.38
CA THR A 576 -20.05 4.98 -3.24
C THR A 576 -19.09 6.05 -3.76
N ALA A 577 -18.19 6.53 -2.90
CA ALA A 577 -17.19 7.52 -3.29
C ALA A 577 -16.19 6.96 -4.29
N GLN A 578 -15.68 5.73 -4.06
CA GLN A 578 -14.77 5.03 -4.96
C GLN A 578 -15.41 4.84 -6.34
N TRP A 579 -16.64 4.33 -6.39
CA TRP A 579 -17.35 4.11 -7.65
C TRP A 579 -17.60 5.39 -8.43
N ARG A 580 -17.94 6.50 -7.74
CA ARG A 580 -18.14 7.79 -8.40
C ARG A 580 -16.93 8.19 -9.23
N ASN A 581 -15.74 8.09 -8.66
CA ASN A 581 -14.49 8.45 -9.34
C ASN A 581 -14.16 7.44 -10.45
N LEU A 582 -14.12 6.15 -10.10
CA LEU A 582 -13.78 5.08 -11.02
C LEU A 582 -14.69 5.04 -12.26
N SER A 583 -16.00 5.25 -12.05
CA SER A 583 -16.98 5.22 -13.14
C SER A 583 -16.83 6.39 -14.13
N VAL A 584 -16.29 7.53 -13.70
CA VAL A 584 -15.98 8.65 -14.60
C VAL A 584 -14.76 8.31 -15.44
N GLU A 585 -13.70 7.82 -14.81
CA GLU A 585 -12.47 7.42 -15.50
C GLU A 585 -12.74 6.33 -16.54
N VAL A 586 -13.47 5.26 -16.16
CA VAL A 586 -13.84 4.18 -17.09
C VAL A 586 -14.65 4.72 -18.27
N ARG A 587 -15.63 5.61 -18.06
CA ARG A 587 -16.41 6.19 -19.17
C ARG A 587 -15.56 7.06 -20.12
N SER A 588 -14.50 7.70 -19.60
CA SER A 588 -13.63 8.56 -20.42
C SER A 588 -12.71 7.77 -21.36
N VAL A 589 -12.42 6.51 -21.06
CA VAL A 589 -11.50 5.66 -21.84
C VAL A 589 -11.91 5.57 -23.31
N ARG A 590 -13.21 5.39 -23.58
CA ARG A 590 -13.72 5.26 -24.94
C ARG A 590 -13.35 6.46 -25.82
N SER A 591 -13.64 7.66 -25.32
CA SER A 591 -13.35 8.91 -26.04
C SER A 591 -11.86 9.04 -26.33
N MET A 592 -10.99 8.69 -25.37
CA MET A 592 -9.54 8.74 -25.58
C MET A 592 -9.07 7.75 -26.64
N LEU A 593 -9.57 6.50 -26.62
CA LEU A 593 -9.21 5.49 -27.60
C LEU A 593 -9.70 5.87 -29.02
N GLU A 594 -10.92 6.37 -29.13
CA GLU A 594 -11.48 6.88 -30.39
C GLU A 594 -10.67 8.08 -30.92
N GLU A 595 -10.25 8.99 -30.04
CA GLU A 595 -9.43 10.16 -30.40
C GLU A 595 -8.04 9.76 -30.90
N VAL A 596 -7.40 8.77 -30.27
CA VAL A 596 -6.10 8.24 -30.73
C VAL A 596 -6.23 7.58 -32.11
N ILE A 597 -7.29 6.80 -32.34
CA ILE A 597 -7.56 6.19 -33.65
C ILE A 597 -7.78 7.28 -34.71
N ALA A 598 -8.59 8.29 -34.42
CA ALA A 598 -8.84 9.40 -35.33
C ALA A 598 -7.56 10.18 -35.67
N ASN A 599 -6.66 10.38 -34.71
CA ASN A 599 -5.36 11.00 -34.96
C ASN A 599 -4.43 10.12 -35.79
N TRP A 600 -4.45 8.80 -35.60
CA TRP A 600 -3.73 7.86 -36.47
C TRP A 600 -4.23 7.92 -37.92
N ASP A 601 -5.55 7.96 -38.12
CA ASP A 601 -6.16 8.11 -39.45
C ASP A 601 -5.75 9.41 -40.12
N ARG A 602 -5.87 10.52 -39.38
CA ARG A 602 -5.50 11.84 -39.86
C ARG A 602 -4.01 11.92 -40.19
N TYR A 603 -3.14 11.42 -39.31
CA TYR A 603 -1.71 11.40 -39.53
C TYR A 603 -1.35 10.57 -40.77
N SER A 604 -1.87 9.34 -40.87
CA SER A 604 -1.54 8.44 -41.98
C SER A 604 -2.01 8.99 -43.33
N SER A 605 -3.23 9.53 -43.38
CA SER A 605 -3.79 10.14 -44.60
C SER A 605 -3.03 11.39 -45.02
N THR A 606 -2.73 12.30 -44.07
CA THR A 606 -2.00 13.54 -44.36
C THR A 606 -0.55 13.28 -44.76
N VAL A 607 0.14 12.33 -44.13
CA VAL A 607 1.48 11.90 -44.52
C VAL A 607 1.49 11.36 -45.95
N ALA A 608 0.57 10.44 -46.28
CA ALA A 608 0.52 9.83 -47.61
C ALA A 608 0.25 10.89 -48.70
N GLY A 609 -0.72 11.78 -48.47
CA GLY A 609 -1.04 12.87 -49.38
C GLY A 609 0.13 13.86 -49.53
N LEU A 610 0.73 14.28 -48.42
CA LEU A 610 1.82 15.27 -48.43
C LEU A 610 3.09 14.71 -49.07
N GLN A 611 3.42 13.44 -48.85
CA GLN A 611 4.54 12.78 -49.50
C GLN A 611 4.40 12.75 -51.02
N ALA A 612 3.24 12.30 -51.51
CA ALA A 612 2.95 12.26 -52.94
C ALA A 612 3.04 13.66 -53.56
N TRP A 613 2.44 14.67 -52.91
CA TRP A 613 2.50 16.04 -53.39
C TRP A 613 3.93 16.62 -53.36
N LEU A 614 4.71 16.37 -52.31
CA LEU A 614 6.10 16.83 -52.21
C LEU A 614 6.95 16.30 -53.36
N GLU A 615 6.79 15.02 -53.72
CA GLU A 615 7.52 14.41 -54.84
C GLU A 615 7.19 15.07 -56.19
N ASP A 616 5.92 15.40 -56.43
CA ASP A 616 5.50 16.09 -57.65
C ASP A 616 5.91 17.56 -57.64
N ALA A 617 5.84 18.22 -56.49
CA ALA A 617 6.25 19.60 -56.30
C ALA A 617 7.76 19.79 -56.52
N GLU A 618 8.58 18.88 -56.00
CA GLU A 618 10.04 18.86 -56.20
C GLU A 618 10.39 18.73 -57.70
N LYS A 619 9.67 17.90 -58.46
CA LYS A 619 9.83 17.81 -59.93
C LYS A 619 9.40 19.10 -60.64
N MET A 620 8.33 19.74 -60.17
CA MET A 620 7.78 20.97 -60.75
C MET A 620 8.74 22.16 -60.64
N LEU A 621 9.69 22.14 -59.69
CA LEU A 621 10.71 23.19 -59.55
C LEU A 621 11.57 23.37 -60.81
N ASN A 622 11.69 22.35 -61.66
CA ASN A 622 12.48 22.40 -62.90
C ASN A 622 11.65 22.74 -64.14
N GLN A 623 10.35 23.03 -63.98
CA GLN A 623 9.45 23.36 -65.08
C GLN A 623 9.39 24.87 -65.38
N PRO A 624 8.84 25.28 -66.53
CA PRO A 624 8.63 26.69 -66.83
C PRO A 624 7.68 27.39 -65.84
N GLU A 625 7.82 28.72 -65.72
CA GLU A 625 7.11 29.53 -64.72
C GLU A 625 5.57 29.42 -64.78
N HIS A 626 4.99 29.29 -65.98
CA HIS A 626 3.55 29.14 -66.14
C HIS A 626 3.03 27.83 -65.54
N SER A 627 3.78 26.73 -65.68
CA SER A 627 3.44 25.42 -65.12
C SER A 627 3.57 25.42 -63.59
N LYS A 628 4.59 26.12 -63.06
CA LYS A 628 4.76 26.32 -61.61
C LYS A 628 3.59 27.08 -61.00
N LYS A 629 3.19 28.19 -61.60
CA LYS A 629 2.05 29.00 -61.13
C LYS A 629 0.77 28.17 -61.05
N ASP A 630 0.48 27.39 -62.10
CA ASP A 630 -0.74 26.57 -62.14
C ASP A 630 -0.71 25.44 -61.10
N PHE A 631 0.43 24.76 -60.92
CA PHE A 631 0.56 23.70 -59.92
C PHE A 631 0.48 24.24 -58.48
N PHE A 632 1.22 25.33 -58.18
CA PHE A 632 1.31 25.89 -56.82
C PHE A 632 0.13 26.79 -56.43
N ARG A 633 -0.86 27.02 -57.30
CA ARG A 633 -2.10 27.73 -56.92
C ARG A 633 -2.83 27.09 -55.74
N HIS A 634 -2.67 25.78 -55.57
CA HIS A 634 -3.26 25.02 -54.46
C HIS A 634 -2.33 24.90 -53.24
N LEU A 635 -1.21 25.62 -53.19
CA LEU A 635 -0.27 25.62 -52.07
C LEU A 635 -0.93 25.92 -50.70
N PRO A 636 -1.93 26.83 -50.57
CA PRO A 636 -2.61 27.05 -49.29
C PRO A 636 -3.26 25.80 -48.69
N HIS A 637 -3.84 24.93 -49.53
CA HIS A 637 -4.39 23.65 -49.08
C HIS A 637 -3.32 22.75 -48.47
N TRP A 638 -2.15 22.67 -49.12
CA TRP A 638 -1.04 21.86 -48.65
C TRP A 638 -0.37 22.41 -47.39
N ILE A 639 -0.37 23.74 -47.20
CA ILE A 639 0.00 24.36 -45.92
C ILE A 639 -0.92 23.85 -44.80
N GLN A 640 -2.23 23.80 -45.05
CA GLN A 640 -3.20 23.27 -44.07
C GLN A 640 -2.99 21.78 -43.79
N GLN A 641 -2.72 20.97 -44.83
CA GLN A 641 -2.42 19.54 -44.66
C GLN A 641 -1.12 19.30 -43.86
N HIS A 642 -0.09 20.11 -44.10
CA HIS A 642 1.16 20.07 -43.34
C HIS A 642 0.95 20.41 -41.85
N THR A 643 0.16 21.44 -41.55
CA THR A 643 -0.22 21.77 -40.17
C THR A 643 -1.00 20.62 -39.52
N ALA A 644 -2.01 20.09 -40.23
CA ALA A 644 -2.83 18.98 -39.76
C ALA A 644 -2.03 17.70 -39.46
N MET A 645 -1.02 17.40 -40.28
CA MET A 645 -0.08 16.29 -40.06
C MET A 645 0.72 16.50 -38.77
N ASN A 646 1.23 17.71 -38.54
CA ASN A 646 2.04 18.02 -37.36
C ASN A 646 1.19 17.98 -36.08
N ASP A 647 -0.02 18.53 -36.09
CA ASP A 647 -0.92 18.49 -34.94
C ASP A 647 -1.24 17.05 -34.55
N ALA A 648 -1.64 16.22 -35.52
CA ALA A 648 -1.94 14.80 -35.28
C ALA A 648 -0.68 14.02 -34.83
N GLY A 649 0.47 14.27 -35.46
CA GLY A 649 1.72 13.62 -35.12
C GLY A 649 2.21 13.98 -33.71
N ASN A 650 2.09 15.24 -33.30
CA ASN A 650 2.45 15.69 -31.95
C ASN A 650 1.54 15.06 -30.88
N PHE A 651 0.22 15.02 -31.13
CA PHE A 651 -0.72 14.32 -30.25
C PHE A 651 -0.34 12.84 -30.09
N LEU A 652 -0.04 12.15 -31.19
CA LEU A 652 0.36 10.73 -31.15
C LEU A 652 1.69 10.55 -30.41
N ILE A 653 2.66 11.46 -30.58
CA ILE A 653 3.93 11.43 -29.86
C ILE A 653 3.74 11.52 -28.34
N GLU A 654 2.78 12.33 -27.87
CA GLU A 654 2.50 12.49 -26.45
C GLU A 654 1.76 11.29 -25.86
N THR A 655 0.91 10.64 -26.65
CA THR A 655 -0.03 9.60 -26.19
C THR A 655 0.49 8.18 -26.40
N CYS A 656 1.38 7.96 -27.37
CA CYS A 656 1.94 6.65 -27.70
C CYS A 656 3.17 6.29 -26.85
N ASP A 657 3.58 5.02 -26.93
CA ASP A 657 4.79 4.51 -26.27
C ASP A 657 6.08 5.09 -26.88
N GLU A 658 7.19 4.98 -26.14
CA GLU A 658 8.45 5.60 -26.51
C GLU A 658 8.98 5.16 -27.88
N THR A 659 8.72 3.90 -28.28
CA THR A 659 9.21 3.37 -29.55
C THR A 659 8.47 4.01 -30.71
N ILE A 660 7.14 4.05 -30.62
CA ILE A 660 6.27 4.67 -31.62
C ILE A 660 6.50 6.18 -31.68
N SER A 661 6.63 6.83 -30.52
CA SER A 661 6.88 8.27 -30.45
C SER A 661 8.23 8.64 -31.06
N ARG A 662 9.26 7.79 -30.94
CA ARG A 662 10.55 8.00 -31.61
C ARG A 662 10.42 7.90 -33.13
N ASP A 663 9.71 6.89 -33.62
CA ASP A 663 9.50 6.68 -35.06
C ASP A 663 8.72 7.87 -35.67
N LEU A 664 7.66 8.31 -35.00
CA LEU A 664 6.86 9.47 -35.41
C LEU A 664 7.70 10.76 -35.43
N LYS A 665 8.54 10.99 -34.42
CA LYS A 665 9.47 12.14 -34.39
C LYS A 665 10.43 12.11 -35.57
N GLN A 666 10.99 10.94 -35.89
CA GLN A 666 11.92 10.79 -37.01
C GLN A 666 11.22 11.06 -38.35
N GLN A 667 10.03 10.51 -38.56
CA GLN A 667 9.25 10.71 -39.78
C GLN A 667 8.84 12.19 -39.95
N LEU A 668 8.36 12.83 -38.88
CA LEU A 668 8.05 14.26 -38.87
C LEU A 668 9.29 15.10 -39.15
N LEU A 669 10.44 14.77 -38.57
CA LEU A 669 11.69 15.51 -38.81
C LEU A 669 12.06 15.50 -40.30
N LEU A 670 11.98 14.33 -40.95
CA LEU A 670 12.28 14.19 -42.37
C LEU A 670 11.28 14.95 -43.26
N LEU A 671 9.98 14.79 -43.01
CA LEU A 671 8.93 15.44 -43.79
C LEU A 671 8.94 16.96 -43.60
N ASN A 672 9.10 17.44 -42.38
CA ASN A 672 9.22 18.87 -42.09
C ASN A 672 10.49 19.48 -42.69
N GLY A 673 11.57 18.71 -42.77
CA GLY A 673 12.80 19.10 -43.47
C GLY A 673 12.55 19.34 -44.96
N ARG A 674 12.02 18.32 -45.66
CA ARG A 674 11.67 18.42 -47.09
C ARG A 674 10.69 19.56 -47.38
N TRP A 675 9.61 19.65 -46.58
CA TRP A 675 8.63 20.71 -46.69
C TRP A 675 9.27 22.10 -46.57
N ARG A 676 10.14 22.31 -45.58
CA ARG A 676 10.80 23.61 -45.36
C ARG A 676 11.67 24.01 -46.55
N GLU A 677 12.45 23.08 -47.08
CA GLU A 677 13.33 23.33 -48.22
C GLU A 677 12.54 23.69 -49.48
N LEU A 678 11.50 22.92 -49.80
CA LEU A 678 10.60 23.22 -50.91
C LEU A 678 9.89 24.57 -50.69
N PHE A 679 9.30 24.77 -49.51
CA PHE A 679 8.50 25.96 -49.20
C PHE A 679 9.29 27.25 -49.33
N MET A 680 10.58 27.26 -48.98
CA MET A 680 11.44 28.42 -49.18
C MET A 680 11.51 28.86 -50.65
N GLN A 681 11.44 27.91 -51.59
CA GLN A 681 11.49 28.17 -53.02
C GLN A 681 10.12 28.58 -53.59
N VAL A 682 9.02 28.07 -53.02
CA VAL A 682 7.66 28.22 -53.60
C VAL A 682 6.74 29.16 -52.82
N LYS A 683 7.19 29.73 -51.69
CA LYS A 683 6.38 30.61 -50.83
C LYS A 683 5.70 31.79 -51.53
N GLN A 684 6.29 32.27 -52.64
CA GLN A 684 5.71 33.37 -53.42
C GLN A 684 4.35 33.01 -54.04
N TYR A 685 4.12 31.71 -54.32
CA TYR A 685 2.87 31.24 -54.90
C TYR A 685 1.73 31.14 -53.88
N ALA A 686 2.04 31.18 -52.58
CA ALA A 686 1.02 31.11 -51.52
C ALA A 686 0.06 32.31 -51.52
N ARG A 687 0.43 33.41 -52.20
CA ARG A 687 -0.40 34.62 -52.38
C ARG A 687 -0.53 35.03 -53.85
N ALA A 688 -0.28 34.10 -54.78
CA ALA A 688 -0.28 34.43 -56.22
C ALA A 688 -1.62 35.03 -56.67
N ASP A 689 -2.73 34.45 -56.23
CA ASP A 689 -4.08 34.91 -56.61
C ASP A 689 -4.40 36.30 -56.04
N GLU A 690 -3.96 36.61 -54.82
CA GLU A 690 -4.10 37.95 -54.23
C GLU A 690 -3.25 38.98 -54.97
N LEU A 691 -2.01 38.63 -55.32
CA LEU A 691 -1.10 39.48 -56.09
C LEU A 691 -1.62 39.76 -57.49
N ASP A 692 -2.15 38.76 -58.18
CA ASP A 692 -2.71 38.90 -59.52
C ASP A 692 -4.03 39.69 -59.48
N LYS A 693 -4.85 39.53 -58.43
CA LYS A 693 -6.03 40.37 -58.17
C LYS A 693 -5.65 41.83 -57.95
N ILE A 694 -4.69 42.12 -57.07
CA ILE A 694 -4.23 43.49 -56.78
C ILE A 694 -3.62 44.14 -58.02
N LYS A 695 -2.84 43.39 -58.81
CA LYS A 695 -2.30 43.90 -60.08
C LYS A 695 -3.40 44.26 -61.07
N LYS A 696 -4.44 43.43 -61.18
CA LYS A 696 -5.59 43.71 -62.03
C LYS A 696 -6.33 44.96 -61.56
N GLU A 697 -6.64 45.08 -60.27
CA GLU A 697 -7.28 46.26 -59.69
C GLU A 697 -6.45 47.54 -59.90
N TYR A 698 -5.12 47.45 -59.80
CA TYR A 698 -4.22 48.57 -60.10
C TYR A 698 -4.27 48.99 -61.57
N VAL A 699 -4.23 48.02 -62.50
CA VAL A 699 -4.32 48.30 -63.94
C VAL A 699 -5.68 48.90 -64.30
N ASP A 700 -6.77 48.34 -63.77
CA ASP A 700 -8.13 48.85 -63.97
C ASP A 700 -8.26 50.28 -63.39
N GLY A 701 -7.67 50.53 -62.22
CA GLY A 701 -7.62 51.85 -61.60
C GLY A 701 -6.83 52.88 -62.42
N ILE A 702 -5.68 52.50 -62.99
CA ILE A 702 -4.93 53.35 -63.92
C ILE A 702 -5.80 53.68 -65.14
N ALA A 703 -6.42 52.67 -65.76
CA ALA A 703 -7.25 52.86 -66.94
C ALA A 703 -8.41 53.84 -66.66
N HIS A 704 -9.05 53.73 -65.49
CA HIS A 704 -10.10 54.66 -65.07
C HIS A 704 -9.57 56.09 -64.86
N LEU A 705 -8.44 56.26 -64.19
CA LEU A 705 -7.83 57.58 -63.97
C LEU A 705 -7.39 58.24 -65.28
N THR A 706 -6.81 57.47 -66.21
CA THR A 706 -6.45 57.97 -67.54
C THR A 706 -7.68 58.41 -68.32
N ALA A 707 -8.74 57.59 -68.32
CA ALA A 707 -10.00 57.96 -68.98
C ALA A 707 -10.65 59.21 -68.38
N PHE A 708 -10.58 59.37 -67.05
CA PHE A 708 -11.04 60.57 -66.35
C PHE A 708 -10.24 61.80 -66.78
N ILE A 709 -8.90 61.75 -66.72
CA ILE A 709 -8.03 62.86 -67.10
C ILE A 709 -8.24 63.26 -68.56
N ASP A 710 -8.31 62.29 -69.48
CA ASP A 710 -8.54 62.55 -70.90
C ASP A 710 -9.92 63.17 -71.14
N GLY A 711 -10.95 62.66 -70.43
CA GLY A 711 -12.30 63.21 -70.45
C GLY A 711 -12.35 64.66 -69.95
N SER A 712 -11.73 64.94 -68.81
CA SER A 712 -11.62 66.28 -68.22
C SER A 712 -10.86 67.24 -69.14
N ASN A 713 -9.69 66.83 -69.66
CA ASN A 713 -8.90 67.65 -70.59
C ASN A 713 -9.68 67.97 -71.87
N LYS A 714 -10.42 67.01 -72.40
CA LYS A 714 -11.29 67.23 -73.56
C LYS A 714 -12.39 68.24 -73.25
N LYS A 715 -13.04 68.15 -72.09
CA LYS A 715 -14.06 69.13 -71.65
C LYS A 715 -13.47 70.53 -71.47
N PHE A 716 -12.29 70.67 -70.85
CA PHE A 716 -11.63 71.97 -70.68
C PHE A 716 -11.08 72.58 -71.98
N SER A 717 -10.72 71.75 -72.96
CA SER A 717 -10.19 72.20 -74.24
C SER A 717 -11.28 72.50 -75.28
N THR A 718 -12.54 72.19 -74.97
CA THR A 718 -13.66 72.46 -75.87
C THR A 718 -14.07 73.93 -75.74
N PRO A 719 -14.09 74.72 -76.83
CA PRO A 719 -14.52 76.11 -76.77
C PRO A 719 -16.00 76.21 -76.36
N VAL A 720 -16.30 77.10 -75.41
CA VAL A 720 -17.68 77.40 -75.00
C VAL A 720 -18.11 78.70 -75.67
N GLU A 721 -19.24 78.68 -76.38
CA GLU A 721 -19.82 79.91 -76.94
C GLU A 721 -20.33 80.81 -75.80
N VAL A 722 -20.09 82.12 -75.92
CA VAL A 722 -20.39 83.08 -74.84
C VAL A 722 -21.87 83.48 -74.88
N SER A 723 -22.74 82.55 -74.47
CA SER A 723 -24.16 82.80 -74.17
C SER A 723 -24.48 82.39 -72.73
N PHE A 724 -25.46 83.03 -72.10
CA PHE A 724 -25.85 82.69 -70.72
C PHE A 724 -26.28 81.23 -70.58
N LEU A 725 -26.94 80.66 -71.59
CA LEU A 725 -27.42 79.28 -71.56
C LEU A 725 -26.26 78.28 -71.72
N ASP A 726 -25.30 78.57 -72.60
CA ASP A 726 -24.16 77.69 -72.87
C ASP A 726 -23.16 77.70 -71.71
N VAL A 727 -22.91 78.87 -71.11
CA VAL A 727 -22.08 78.98 -69.91
C VAL A 727 -22.74 78.31 -68.71
N LYS A 728 -24.06 78.48 -68.51
CA LYS A 728 -24.79 77.81 -67.42
C LYS A 728 -24.77 76.29 -67.59
N THR A 729 -24.96 75.79 -68.81
CA THR A 729 -24.93 74.36 -69.11
C THR A 729 -23.53 73.79 -68.90
N PHE A 730 -22.48 74.49 -69.35
CA PHE A 730 -21.10 74.09 -69.11
C PHE A 730 -20.74 74.03 -67.62
N VAL A 731 -21.17 75.02 -66.82
CA VAL A 731 -20.96 75.02 -65.36
C VAL A 731 -21.68 73.86 -64.68
N GLN A 732 -22.94 73.59 -65.05
CA GLN A 732 -23.69 72.43 -64.53
C GLN A 732 -23.02 71.10 -64.91
N ASP A 733 -22.52 70.99 -66.14
CA ASP A 733 -21.85 69.79 -66.62
C ASP A 733 -20.49 69.57 -65.92
N LEU A 734 -19.79 70.64 -65.54
CA LEU A 734 -18.59 70.58 -64.67
C LEU A 734 -18.94 70.16 -63.24
N GLU A 735 -20.00 70.70 -62.64
CA GLU A 735 -20.43 70.34 -61.28
C GLU A 735 -20.78 68.84 -61.16
N VAL A 736 -21.44 68.28 -62.17
CA VAL A 736 -21.81 66.85 -62.20
C VAL A 736 -20.60 65.93 -62.46
N SER A 737 -19.59 66.40 -63.21
CA SER A 737 -18.45 65.56 -63.63
C SER A 737 -17.32 65.46 -62.59
N PHE A 738 -17.29 66.34 -61.58
CA PHE A 738 -16.18 66.44 -60.61
C PHE A 738 -16.58 66.12 -59.15
N PHE A 739 -17.86 65.85 -58.86
CA PHE A 739 -18.36 65.58 -57.49
C PHE A 739 -19.04 64.21 -57.29
N LEU A 740 -18.84 63.27 -58.22
CA LEU A 740 -19.09 61.82 -58.04
C LEU A 740 -17.77 61.08 -58.26
#